data_AF-A0A922ZB09-F1
#
_entry.id   AF-A0A922ZB09-F1
#
_cell.length_a   1.000
_cell.length_b   1.000
_cell.length_c   1.000
_cell.angle_alpha   90.00
_cell.angle_beta   90.00
_cell.angle_gamma   90.00
#
_symmetry.space_group_name_H-M   'P 1'
#
loop_
_entity.id
_entity.type
_entity.pdbx_description
1 polymer ?
#
loop_
_entity_poly.entity_id
_entity_poly.type
_entity_poly.pdbx_seq_one_letter_code
_entity_poly.pdbx_strand_id
1 'polypeptide(L)'
;MTMRYYQPFHRWILFFALFAIAPSYRILAQENSDCLGCHNDRSLNGTKKGKTISVFVDEKRFGLSIHTSLTCVSCHSDLEGKELPHTEDLQPVNCGSCHSDEQSLHSKSLHGKAIARGDPLAPHCTDCHGTHDILSAKNINSPTSPLKIPFLCGKCHQEGAPVQKQRTIHQDHIIENYSESIHGQGLLKKGLIVAPNCASCHTAHSILPHTDATSSISRKNIASTCAKCHAEIEAVHRKVIKGELWEKQEHVLPACVDCHQPHKVRKLFYDQGMADKDCMRCHDKPEIKSSKDNRSLYVKYTDVKLSRHMNIACSQCHSEVNASHVRPCETIKKKIDCASCHAEVGTQYQKSMHGMLIAKNDPNAPNCKECHGTHAILGKSQPTSPTFALNVPVLCARCHREGKKAAVRYTGDQHEIIEHYAESIHGKGLMKSGLTVTAMCTNCHTAHSVMPHADSSSSINPKNIPATCGKCHHGIEDQFQQSIHAKLVGKTDKQLPVCNDCHSAHTIRRADEAGFKLDIMQKCGRCHEDIAKTYFDTYHGKVSQLGYTKTAKCYDCHGAHDILPISDPKSHLSRENVVKTCQNCHPGATRRFAGYLTHATHHDPKKYPFLFWTFWGMTTLLVGTFILGGIHTLLWLPRALKIRRELKALERSKQEQANREKENNGNDK
;
A
#
# COMPACT_ATOMS: atom_id res chain seq x y z
N MET A 1 -41.64 -18.31 47.49
CA MET A 1 -40.86 -19.18 48.37
C MET A 1 -40.66 -18.44 49.70
N THR A 2 -41.59 -18.69 50.63
CA THR A 2 -41.44 -18.76 52.11
C THR A 2 -40.14 -18.20 52.73
N MET A 3 -40.23 -17.14 53.55
CA MET A 3 -40.35 -17.15 55.03
C MET A 3 -39.04 -17.43 55.79
N ARG A 4 -38.60 -16.48 56.63
CA ARG A 4 -38.41 -16.55 58.11
C ARG A 4 -37.45 -15.43 58.59
N TYR A 5 -37.91 -14.45 59.40
CA TYR A 5 -38.09 -14.45 60.89
C TYR A 5 -36.73 -14.31 61.63
N TYR A 6 -36.49 -13.67 62.78
CA TYR A 6 -37.19 -13.12 63.97
C TYR A 6 -36.14 -12.10 64.58
N GLN A 7 -36.41 -10.81 64.79
CA GLN A 7 -36.96 -10.12 65.99
C GLN A 7 -35.98 -9.68 67.10
N PRO A 8 -36.35 -8.63 67.88
CA PRO A 8 -35.50 -7.79 68.76
C PRO A 8 -35.85 -7.89 70.26
N PHE A 9 -34.98 -7.46 71.18
CA PHE A 9 -35.30 -7.18 72.61
C PHE A 9 -34.16 -6.33 73.23
N HIS A 10 -34.26 -5.58 74.34
CA HIS A 10 -35.22 -4.66 74.94
C HIS A 10 -34.52 -4.10 76.21
N ARG A 11 -34.65 -2.79 76.48
CA ARG A 11 -34.71 -2.10 77.81
C ARG A 11 -33.80 -2.56 78.95
N TRP A 12 -32.88 -1.71 79.44
CA TRP A 12 -32.56 -1.57 80.89
C TRP A 12 -32.19 -0.10 81.17
N ILE A 13 -33.06 0.69 81.81
CA ILE A 13 -33.15 1.04 83.26
C ILE A 13 -32.68 2.48 83.52
N LEU A 14 -33.64 3.31 83.96
CA LEU A 14 -33.49 4.57 84.69
C LEU A 14 -32.79 4.31 86.03
N PHE A 15 -31.76 5.07 86.40
CA PHE A 15 -31.53 5.47 87.79
C PHE A 15 -30.49 6.60 87.94
N PHE A 16 -30.80 7.48 88.90
CA PHE A 16 -29.97 8.47 89.59
C PHE A 16 -29.67 9.83 88.93
N ALA A 17 -30.49 10.80 89.36
CA ALA A 17 -30.10 12.18 89.56
C ALA A 17 -29.22 12.35 90.81
N LEU A 18 -28.51 13.49 90.83
CA LEU A 18 -27.81 14.20 91.91
C LEU A 18 -26.27 14.10 92.03
N PHE A 19 -25.66 15.30 92.17
CA PHE A 19 -24.25 15.68 92.37
C PHE A 19 -23.36 15.62 91.10
N ALA A 20 -22.67 16.66 90.65
CA ALA A 20 -22.11 17.82 91.35
C ALA A 20 -21.99 19.05 90.43
N ILE A 21 -22.10 20.22 91.04
CA ILE A 21 -21.73 21.54 90.49
C ILE A 21 -20.23 21.50 90.20
N ALA A 22 -19.86 21.48 88.92
CA ALA A 22 -18.50 21.78 88.46
C ALA A 22 -18.55 23.08 87.66
N PRO A 23 -17.62 24.02 87.87
CA PRO A 23 -17.58 25.26 87.11
C PRO A 23 -17.43 24.90 85.64
N SER A 24 -18.32 25.45 84.82
CA SER A 24 -18.22 25.41 83.37
C SER A 24 -16.95 26.17 82.98
N TYR A 25 -15.81 25.47 82.92
CA TYR A 25 -14.73 25.94 82.08
C TYR A 25 -15.27 25.88 80.66
N ARG A 26 -15.71 27.03 80.16
CA ARG A 26 -15.94 27.22 78.74
C ARG A 26 -14.60 26.97 78.06
N ILE A 27 -14.39 25.77 77.55
CA ILE A 27 -13.50 25.58 76.41
C ILE A 27 -14.23 26.30 75.28
N LEU A 28 -13.94 27.60 75.12
CA LEU A 28 -14.32 28.34 73.92
C LEU A 28 -13.63 27.61 72.77
N ALA A 29 -14.40 26.90 71.95
CA ALA A 29 -13.94 26.54 70.63
C ALA A 29 -13.58 27.87 69.93
N GLN A 30 -12.31 28.05 69.55
CA GLN A 30 -11.89 29.25 68.82
C GLN A 30 -12.67 29.32 67.51
N GLU A 31 -13.51 30.34 67.37
CA GLU A 31 -14.34 30.56 66.17
C GLU A 31 -13.58 31.43 65.15
N ASN A 32 -13.98 31.36 63.88
CA ASN A 32 -13.33 32.18 62.83
C ASN A 32 -13.43 33.68 63.10
N SER A 33 -14.48 34.12 63.80
CA SER A 33 -14.65 35.52 64.23
C SER A 33 -13.53 35.99 65.16
N ASP A 34 -12.96 35.10 65.98
CA ASP A 34 -11.90 35.43 66.92
C ASP A 34 -10.60 35.79 66.18
N CYS A 35 -10.36 35.13 65.05
CA CYS A 35 -9.23 35.45 64.18
C CYS A 35 -9.53 36.66 63.29
N LEU A 36 -10.72 36.71 62.68
CA LEU A 36 -11.11 37.76 61.72
C LEU A 36 -11.32 39.13 62.39
N GLY A 37 -11.55 39.18 63.70
CA GLY A 37 -11.60 40.44 64.46
C GLY A 37 -10.35 41.31 64.29
N CYS A 38 -9.18 40.68 64.12
CA CYS A 38 -7.93 41.37 63.81
C CYS A 38 -7.50 41.18 62.34
N HIS A 39 -7.63 39.96 61.80
CA HIS A 39 -7.11 39.63 60.47
C HIS A 39 -7.96 40.15 59.30
N ASN A 40 -9.15 40.71 59.53
CA ASN A 40 -9.95 41.38 58.49
C ASN A 40 -9.54 42.86 58.29
N ASP A 41 -8.50 43.34 58.97
CA ASP A 41 -7.94 44.69 58.77
C ASP A 41 -6.80 44.68 57.74
N ARG A 42 -6.95 45.47 56.67
CA ARG A 42 -5.96 45.61 55.59
C ARG A 42 -4.68 46.35 56.03
N SER A 43 -4.76 47.11 57.12
CA SER A 43 -3.62 47.84 57.67
C SER A 43 -2.72 46.98 58.56
N LEU A 44 -3.20 45.80 58.97
CA LEU A 44 -2.48 44.90 59.85
C LEU A 44 -1.33 44.20 59.12
N ASN A 45 -0.13 44.37 59.67
CA ASN A 45 1.09 43.75 59.17
C ASN A 45 1.74 42.89 60.25
N GLY A 46 2.17 41.69 59.86
CA GLY A 46 3.02 40.82 60.65
C GLY A 46 4.49 40.93 60.20
N THR A 47 5.37 40.29 60.95
CA THR A 47 6.79 40.12 60.57
C THR A 47 7.03 38.65 60.33
N LYS A 48 7.67 38.28 59.21
CA LYS A 48 8.08 36.89 58.95
C LYS A 48 9.53 36.89 58.48
N LYS A 49 10.43 36.24 59.22
CA LYS A 49 11.89 36.25 58.94
C LYS A 49 12.46 37.66 58.72
N GLY A 50 12.04 38.62 59.54
CA GLY A 50 12.52 40.01 59.50
C GLY A 50 11.96 40.90 58.37
N LYS A 51 10.98 40.41 57.58
CA LYS A 51 10.27 41.21 56.57
C LYS A 51 8.83 41.47 57.00
N THR A 52 8.38 42.72 56.84
CA THR A 52 6.98 43.10 57.05
C THR A 52 6.11 42.48 55.97
N ILE A 53 5.09 41.72 56.36
CA ILE A 53 4.11 41.10 55.47
C ILE A 53 2.70 41.49 55.90
N SER A 54 1.78 41.67 54.96
CA SER A 54 0.36 41.82 55.31
C SER A 54 -0.17 40.48 55.79
N VAL A 55 -0.89 40.50 56.92
CA VAL A 55 -1.57 39.32 57.49
C VAL A 55 -3.09 39.40 57.30
N PHE A 56 -3.53 40.24 56.38
CA PHE A 56 -4.94 40.44 56.05
C PHE A 56 -5.54 39.19 55.38
N VAL A 57 -6.70 38.79 55.87
CA VAL A 57 -7.57 37.74 55.33
C VAL A 57 -8.93 38.35 55.03
N ASP A 58 -9.31 38.33 53.75
CA ASP A 58 -10.62 38.82 53.31
C ASP A 58 -11.69 37.77 53.63
N GLU A 59 -12.50 38.07 54.64
CA GLU A 59 -13.61 37.21 55.10
C GLU A 59 -14.54 36.80 53.95
N LYS A 60 -14.84 37.71 53.03
CA LYS A 60 -15.74 37.42 51.90
C LYS A 60 -15.11 36.46 50.91
N ARG A 61 -13.79 36.55 50.70
CA ARG A 61 -13.06 35.61 49.83
C ARG A 61 -12.89 34.25 50.48
N PHE A 62 -12.62 34.20 51.78
CA PHE A 62 -12.58 32.95 52.52
C PHE A 62 -13.94 32.25 52.52
N GLY A 63 -15.04 32.99 52.65
CA GLY A 63 -16.41 32.47 52.54
C GLY A 63 -16.75 31.83 51.18
N LEU A 64 -15.97 32.11 50.12
CA LEU A 64 -16.09 31.48 48.82
C LEU A 64 -15.16 30.28 48.63
N SER A 65 -14.27 30.03 49.59
CA SER A 65 -13.34 28.90 49.54
C SER A 65 -14.08 27.58 49.73
N ILE A 66 -13.54 26.51 49.13
CA ILE A 66 -13.99 25.14 49.42
C ILE A 66 -13.80 24.73 50.90
N HIS A 67 -12.93 25.45 51.62
CA HIS A 67 -12.64 25.23 53.03
C HIS A 67 -13.44 26.15 53.95
N THR A 68 -14.46 26.86 53.45
CA THR A 68 -15.26 27.79 54.26
C THR A 68 -15.91 27.17 55.49
N SER A 69 -16.14 25.85 55.50
CA SER A 69 -16.70 25.12 56.63
C SER A 69 -15.66 24.78 57.71
N LEU A 70 -14.37 25.03 57.46
CA LEU A 70 -13.30 24.78 58.42
C LEU A 70 -13.06 26.01 59.30
N THR A 71 -12.61 25.75 60.52
CA THR A 71 -12.13 26.81 61.41
C THR A 71 -10.69 27.20 61.06
N CYS A 72 -10.25 28.42 61.36
CA CYS A 72 -8.88 28.89 61.11
C CYS A 72 -7.85 27.96 61.76
N VAL A 73 -8.12 27.48 62.98
CA VAL A 73 -7.24 26.55 63.73
C VAL A 73 -7.21 25.14 63.14
N SER A 74 -8.18 24.76 62.29
CA SER A 74 -8.13 23.48 61.56
C SER A 74 -6.98 23.43 60.55
N CYS A 75 -6.57 24.58 60.01
CA CYS A 75 -5.40 24.69 59.14
C CYS A 75 -4.16 25.19 59.91
N HIS A 76 -4.36 26.11 60.87
CA HIS A 76 -3.35 26.62 61.78
C HIS A 76 -3.41 25.89 63.13
N SER A 77 -3.13 24.59 63.11
CA SER A 77 -3.19 23.73 64.30
C SER A 77 -2.22 24.16 65.41
N ASP A 78 -1.20 24.94 65.06
CA ASP A 78 -0.25 25.53 65.99
C ASP A 78 -0.85 26.65 66.86
N LEU A 79 -2.08 27.10 66.57
CA LEU A 79 -2.84 28.06 67.37
C LEU A 79 -3.94 27.44 68.24
N GLU A 80 -4.18 26.14 68.13
CA GLU A 80 -5.23 25.47 68.88
C GLU A 80 -5.00 25.61 70.39
N GLY A 81 -5.91 26.29 71.08
CA GLY A 81 -5.83 26.53 72.52
C GLY A 81 -4.78 27.55 72.97
N LYS A 82 -4.16 28.30 72.05
CA LYS A 82 -3.23 29.40 72.38
C LYS A 82 -3.97 30.73 72.65
N GLU A 83 -3.36 31.57 73.49
CA GLU A 83 -3.87 32.91 73.77
C GLU A 83 -3.70 33.85 72.55
N LEU A 84 -4.73 34.65 72.26
CA LEU A 84 -4.77 35.65 71.19
C LEU A 84 -4.74 37.08 71.80
N PRO A 85 -4.03 38.05 71.22
CA PRO A 85 -3.28 38.00 69.95
C PRO A 85 -1.97 37.21 70.06
N HIS A 86 -1.66 36.44 69.02
CA HIS A 86 -0.42 35.66 68.92
C HIS A 86 0.77 36.55 68.52
N THR A 87 1.96 36.23 69.02
CA THR A 87 3.22 36.97 68.75
C THR A 87 4.27 36.12 68.03
N GLU A 88 4.00 34.83 67.81
CA GLU A 88 4.92 33.86 67.25
C GLU A 88 4.75 33.69 65.73
N ASP A 89 5.85 33.43 65.02
CA ASP A 89 5.81 33.06 63.60
C ASP A 89 5.10 31.70 63.43
N LEU A 90 3.91 31.74 62.83
CA LEU A 90 3.13 30.55 62.45
C LEU A 90 3.91 29.62 61.53
N GLN A 91 3.78 28.31 61.78
CA GLN A 91 4.31 27.30 60.88
C GLN A 91 3.52 27.27 59.56
N PRO A 92 4.15 26.92 58.43
CA PRO A 92 3.42 26.73 57.17
C PRO A 92 2.35 25.64 57.30
N VAL A 93 1.15 25.93 56.80
CA VAL A 93 0.03 24.98 56.81
C VAL A 93 0.39 23.71 56.03
N ASN A 94 0.21 22.55 56.67
CA ASN A 94 0.42 21.25 56.04
C ASN A 94 -0.87 20.71 55.43
N CYS A 95 -1.10 20.97 54.14
CA CYS A 95 -2.27 20.47 53.42
C CYS A 95 -2.34 18.93 53.38
N GLY A 96 -1.20 18.24 53.51
CA GLY A 96 -1.11 16.78 53.40
C GLY A 96 -1.67 16.01 54.60
N SER A 97 -2.00 16.69 55.71
CA SER A 97 -2.71 16.06 56.84
C SER A 97 -4.12 15.60 56.45
N CYS A 98 -4.76 16.32 55.53
CA CYS A 98 -6.09 15.98 54.98
C CYS A 98 -6.04 15.50 53.53
N HIS A 99 -5.05 15.96 52.74
CA HIS A 99 -4.85 15.57 51.34
C HIS A 99 -3.64 14.63 51.18
N SER A 100 -3.67 13.49 51.86
CA SER A 100 -2.55 12.54 51.91
C SER A 100 -2.18 11.96 50.55
N ASP A 101 -3.18 11.71 49.70
CA ASP A 101 -2.99 11.09 48.39
C ASP A 101 -2.34 12.07 47.41
N GLU A 102 -2.85 13.30 47.34
CA GLU A 102 -2.26 14.37 46.54
C GLU A 102 -0.85 14.73 47.02
N GLN A 103 -0.63 14.77 48.33
CA GLN A 103 0.69 15.01 48.91
C GLN A 103 1.69 13.90 48.52
N SER A 104 1.25 12.64 48.55
CA SER A 104 2.06 11.48 48.12
C SER A 104 2.43 11.57 46.64
N LEU A 105 1.48 11.93 45.77
CA LEU A 105 1.76 12.13 44.35
C LEU A 105 2.74 13.29 44.13
N HIS A 106 2.48 14.44 44.76
CA HIS A 106 3.28 15.65 44.61
C HIS A 106 4.74 15.42 45.05
N SER A 107 4.96 14.75 46.17
CA SER A 107 6.30 14.41 46.67
C SER A 107 7.14 13.58 45.69
N LYS A 108 6.49 12.73 44.87
CA LYS A 108 7.14 11.89 43.84
C LYS A 108 7.44 12.66 42.54
N SER A 109 6.73 13.76 42.30
CA SER A 109 6.90 14.61 41.12
C SER A 109 8.25 15.35 41.11
N LEU A 110 8.58 15.95 39.96
CA LEU A 110 9.75 16.83 39.83
C LEU A 110 9.69 18.03 40.76
N HIS A 111 8.49 18.61 40.99
CA HIS A 111 8.31 19.75 41.89
C HIS A 111 8.52 19.34 43.35
N GLY A 112 7.91 18.25 43.81
CA GLY A 112 8.11 17.75 45.17
C GLY A 112 9.56 17.33 45.45
N LYS A 113 10.22 16.69 44.48
CA LYS A 113 11.67 16.39 44.56
C LYS A 113 12.54 17.64 44.58
N ALA A 114 12.12 18.74 43.95
CA ALA A 114 12.83 20.02 44.02
C ALA A 114 12.66 20.68 45.41
N ILE A 115 11.46 20.63 45.99
CA ILE A 115 11.19 21.09 47.35
C ILE A 115 12.03 20.30 48.36
N ALA A 116 12.08 18.97 48.24
CA ALA A 116 12.89 18.12 49.13
C ALA A 116 14.40 18.41 49.05
N ARG A 117 14.87 18.98 47.93
CA ARG A 117 16.25 19.45 47.74
C ARG A 117 16.48 20.89 48.21
N GLY A 118 15.46 21.55 48.74
CA GLY A 118 15.54 22.94 49.20
C GLY A 118 15.58 23.98 48.08
N ASP A 119 15.05 23.67 46.89
CA ASP A 119 15.02 24.64 45.78
C ASP A 119 13.98 25.74 46.08
N PRO A 120 14.39 27.02 46.24
CA PRO A 120 13.48 28.11 46.59
C PRO A 120 12.51 28.49 45.47
N LEU A 121 12.72 27.99 44.24
CA LEU A 121 11.83 28.24 43.10
C LEU A 121 10.84 27.09 42.86
N ALA A 122 10.86 26.04 43.68
CA ALA A 122 9.95 24.93 43.53
C ALA A 122 8.55 25.30 44.08
N PRO A 123 7.47 25.03 43.32
CA PRO A 123 6.13 25.44 43.73
C PRO A 123 5.57 24.53 44.85
N HIS A 124 5.01 25.14 45.87
CA HIS A 124 4.22 24.50 46.93
C HIS A 124 2.73 24.45 46.54
N CYS A 125 1.92 23.72 47.31
CA CYS A 125 0.48 23.60 47.08
C CYS A 125 -0.21 24.97 46.96
N THR A 126 0.22 25.94 47.78
CA THR A 126 -0.33 27.30 47.81
C THR A 126 -0.05 28.11 46.55
N ASP A 127 1.06 27.83 45.85
CA ASP A 127 1.42 28.53 44.61
C ASP A 127 0.48 28.16 43.46
N CYS A 128 -0.10 26.97 43.53
CA CYS A 128 -1.04 26.45 42.55
C CYS A 128 -2.50 26.68 42.94
N HIS A 129 -2.87 26.43 44.20
CA HIS A 129 -4.26 26.43 44.67
C HIS A 129 -4.72 27.75 45.30
N GLY A 130 -3.80 28.62 45.71
CA GLY A 130 -4.09 29.79 46.53
C GLY A 130 -3.89 29.52 48.02
N THR A 131 -4.28 30.46 48.86
CA THR A 131 -4.06 30.40 50.32
C THR A 131 -5.38 30.33 51.08
N HIS A 132 -5.95 31.48 51.43
CA HIS A 132 -7.25 31.59 52.10
C HIS A 132 -8.42 31.69 51.10
N ASP A 133 -8.14 31.65 49.80
CA ASP A 133 -9.08 31.80 48.69
C ASP A 133 -9.10 30.59 47.76
N ILE A 134 -8.92 29.38 48.31
CA ILE A 134 -8.86 28.14 47.54
C ILE A 134 -10.24 27.83 46.95
N LEU A 135 -10.37 27.93 45.63
CA LEU A 135 -11.59 27.64 44.89
C LEU A 135 -11.55 26.25 44.24
N SER A 136 -12.72 25.62 44.11
CA SER A 136 -12.86 24.35 43.39
C SER A 136 -12.34 24.48 41.95
N ALA A 137 -11.65 23.46 41.44
CA ALA A 137 -11.18 23.42 40.04
C ALA A 137 -12.32 23.52 39.00
N LYS A 138 -13.57 23.23 39.40
CA LYS A 138 -14.77 23.42 38.57
C LYS A 138 -15.19 24.90 38.45
N ASN A 139 -14.76 25.75 39.38
CA ASN A 139 -15.04 27.17 39.35
C ASN A 139 -14.11 27.86 38.35
N ILE A 140 -14.67 28.56 37.36
CA ILE A 140 -13.90 29.29 36.33
C ILE A 140 -12.93 30.32 36.89
N ASN A 141 -13.21 30.85 38.09
CA ASN A 141 -12.33 31.79 38.75
C ASN A 141 -11.13 31.12 39.43
N SER A 142 -11.17 29.81 39.67
CA SER A 142 -10.07 29.08 40.30
C SER A 142 -8.81 29.09 39.44
N PRO A 143 -7.61 29.32 40.02
CA PRO A 143 -6.34 29.19 39.32
C PRO A 143 -6.15 27.81 38.67
N THR A 144 -6.76 26.77 39.24
CA THR A 144 -6.67 25.38 38.76
C THR A 144 -7.80 24.99 37.80
N SER A 145 -8.62 25.95 37.36
CA SER A 145 -9.64 25.70 36.34
C SER A 145 -9.03 25.42 34.97
N PRO A 146 -9.65 24.57 34.11
CA PRO A 146 -9.06 24.13 32.85
C PRO A 146 -8.54 25.27 31.95
N LEU A 147 -9.25 26.40 31.89
CA LEU A 147 -8.86 27.58 31.11
C LEU A 147 -7.67 28.34 31.70
N LYS A 148 -7.46 28.27 33.02
CA LYS A 148 -6.38 28.99 33.72
C LYS A 148 -5.11 28.18 33.91
N ILE A 149 -5.17 26.85 33.77
CA ILE A 149 -3.99 25.97 33.93
C ILE A 149 -2.80 26.40 33.06
N PRO A 150 -2.93 26.72 31.75
CA PRO A 150 -1.79 27.15 30.95
C PRO A 150 -1.09 28.39 31.53
N PHE A 151 -1.86 29.36 32.02
CA PHE A 151 -1.32 30.57 32.64
C PHE A 151 -0.74 30.31 34.03
N LEU A 152 -1.33 29.38 34.80
CA LEU A 152 -0.81 28.97 36.10
C LEU A 152 0.58 28.36 35.96
N CYS A 153 0.75 27.39 35.06
CA CYS A 153 2.04 26.81 34.74
C CYS A 153 2.98 27.87 34.13
N GLY A 154 2.44 28.76 33.30
CA GLY A 154 3.14 29.87 32.66
C GLY A 154 3.84 30.81 33.65
N LYS A 155 3.31 31.04 34.86
CA LYS A 155 3.97 31.90 35.87
C LYS A 155 5.43 31.52 36.14
N CYS A 156 5.75 30.23 36.05
CA CYS A 156 7.10 29.72 36.23
C CYS A 156 7.75 29.26 34.90
N HIS A 157 6.97 28.71 33.97
CA HIS A 157 7.49 28.09 32.76
C HIS A 157 7.44 28.96 31.49
N GLN A 158 6.87 30.16 31.55
CA GLN A 158 6.89 31.10 30.44
C GLN A 158 8.25 31.81 30.33
N GLU A 159 8.49 32.38 29.16
CA GLU A 159 9.71 33.09 28.82
C GLU A 159 9.87 34.29 29.76
N GLY A 160 11.07 34.42 30.34
CA GLY A 160 11.37 35.53 31.24
C GLY A 160 11.16 35.22 32.72
N ALA A 161 10.48 34.12 33.08
CA ALA A 161 10.24 33.72 34.47
C ALA A 161 11.54 33.25 35.17
N PRO A 162 11.66 33.40 36.51
CA PRO A 162 12.85 33.00 37.26
C PRO A 162 13.25 31.54 37.07
N VAL A 163 12.28 30.63 37.02
CA VAL A 163 12.52 29.20 36.79
C VAL A 163 13.08 28.95 35.39
N GLN A 164 12.50 29.55 34.35
CA GLN A 164 12.98 29.42 32.97
C GLN A 164 14.39 30.00 32.78
N LYS A 165 14.73 31.12 33.45
CA LYS A 165 16.05 31.74 33.38
C LYS A 165 17.16 30.98 34.11
N GLN A 166 16.82 30.35 35.23
CA GLN A 166 17.81 29.76 36.15
C GLN A 166 17.90 28.23 36.06
N ARG A 167 17.07 27.59 35.23
CA ARG A 167 17.02 26.12 35.08
C ARG A 167 17.01 25.75 33.61
N THR A 168 17.64 24.62 33.28
CA THR A 168 17.69 24.10 31.91
C THR A 168 16.33 23.50 31.51
N ILE A 169 15.49 24.29 30.86
CA ILE A 169 14.25 23.83 30.23
C ILE A 169 14.52 23.61 28.75
N HIS A 170 14.25 22.40 28.26
CA HIS A 170 14.62 21.97 26.91
C HIS A 170 13.66 22.50 25.82
N GLN A 171 12.66 23.30 26.19
CA GLN A 171 11.65 23.86 25.30
C GLN A 171 11.51 25.34 25.62
N ASP A 172 11.37 26.14 24.56
CA ASP A 172 11.19 27.57 24.58
C ASP A 172 9.82 27.96 24.00
N HIS A 173 9.37 29.16 24.31
CA HIS A 173 8.09 29.73 23.86
C HIS A 173 6.91 28.80 24.17
N ILE A 174 6.93 28.06 25.29
CA ILE A 174 6.03 26.91 25.52
C ILE A 174 4.56 27.34 25.54
N ILE A 175 4.26 28.44 26.22
CA ILE A 175 2.88 28.95 26.34
C ILE A 175 2.40 29.53 25.02
N GLU A 176 3.25 30.29 24.32
CA GLU A 176 2.95 30.85 23.02
C GLU A 176 2.67 29.73 22.01
N ASN A 177 3.60 28.79 21.88
CA ASN A 177 3.48 27.64 20.99
C ASN A 177 2.21 26.82 21.32
N TYR A 178 1.94 26.55 22.61
CA TYR A 178 0.73 25.81 23.01
C TYR A 178 -0.52 26.57 22.62
N SER A 179 -0.56 27.90 22.81
CA SER A 179 -1.72 28.74 22.47
C SER A 179 -2.05 28.72 20.99
N GLU A 180 -1.03 28.53 20.15
CA GLU A 180 -1.23 28.35 18.73
C GLU A 180 -1.77 26.97 18.40
N SER A 181 -1.39 25.92 19.16
CA SER A 181 -1.74 24.51 18.88
C SER A 181 -3.24 24.30 18.72
N ILE A 182 -3.66 23.20 18.07
CA ILE A 182 -5.10 22.91 17.93
C ILE A 182 -5.80 22.76 19.29
N HIS A 183 -5.08 22.22 20.29
CA HIS A 183 -5.56 22.13 21.67
C HIS A 183 -5.66 23.50 22.32
N GLY A 184 -4.65 24.36 22.17
CA GLY A 184 -4.67 25.73 22.70
C GLY A 184 -5.68 26.64 22.01
N GLN A 185 -5.88 26.52 20.69
CA GLN A 185 -6.96 27.22 19.99
C GLN A 185 -8.34 26.77 20.50
N GLY A 186 -8.51 25.45 20.70
CA GLY A 186 -9.72 24.90 21.31
C GLY A 186 -9.97 25.48 22.70
N LEU A 187 -8.97 25.43 23.57
CA LEU A 187 -9.07 25.85 24.97
C LEU A 187 -9.17 27.38 25.11
N LEU A 188 -8.19 28.12 24.58
CA LEU A 188 -8.02 29.56 24.84
C LEU A 188 -8.82 30.45 23.89
N LYS A 189 -8.95 30.09 22.60
CA LYS A 189 -9.68 30.91 21.62
C LYS A 189 -11.15 30.55 21.51
N LYS A 190 -11.49 29.27 21.67
CA LYS A 190 -12.88 28.77 21.56
C LYS A 190 -13.54 28.45 22.91
N GLY A 191 -12.82 28.53 24.03
CA GLY A 191 -13.36 28.29 25.36
C GLY A 191 -13.74 26.84 25.65
N LEU A 192 -13.25 25.87 24.87
CA LEU A 192 -13.59 24.46 25.03
C LEU A 192 -12.81 23.86 26.20
N ILE A 193 -13.44 23.78 27.37
CA ILE A 193 -12.81 23.23 28.59
C ILE A 193 -12.47 21.73 28.50
N VAL A 194 -13.01 21.04 27.49
CA VAL A 194 -12.69 19.63 27.16
C VAL A 194 -11.38 19.51 26.36
N ALA A 195 -10.86 20.62 25.82
CA ALA A 195 -9.60 20.60 25.10
C ALA A 195 -8.44 20.30 26.08
N PRO A 196 -7.47 19.45 25.68
CA PRO A 196 -6.34 19.10 26.55
C PRO A 196 -5.53 20.32 26.98
N ASN A 197 -5.18 20.40 28.27
CA ASN A 197 -4.27 21.39 28.84
C ASN A 197 -3.00 20.73 29.39
N CYS A 198 -2.10 21.53 29.97
CA CYS A 198 -0.81 21.06 30.51
C CYS A 198 -0.98 19.89 31.50
N ALA A 199 -1.94 19.98 32.42
CA ALA A 199 -2.20 18.95 33.42
C ALA A 199 -2.87 17.70 32.84
N SER A 200 -3.64 17.81 31.74
CA SER A 200 -4.22 16.66 31.05
C SER A 200 -3.14 15.73 30.46
N CYS A 201 -2.04 16.31 29.98
CA CYS A 201 -0.92 15.57 29.37
C CYS A 201 0.15 15.19 30.40
N HIS A 202 0.58 16.12 31.27
CA HIS A 202 1.68 15.92 32.22
C HIS A 202 1.24 15.42 33.60
N THR A 203 -0.07 15.32 33.86
CA THR A 203 -0.70 15.13 35.18
C THR A 203 -0.50 16.31 36.14
N ALA A 204 -1.48 16.62 36.99
CA ALA A 204 -1.43 17.80 37.87
C ALA A 204 -0.47 17.64 39.05
N HIS A 205 -0.56 16.51 39.78
CA HIS A 205 0.22 16.27 41.00
C HIS A 205 1.36 15.26 40.81
N SER A 206 1.58 14.70 39.62
CA SER A 206 2.61 13.68 39.36
C SER A 206 3.43 14.00 38.11
N ILE A 207 3.87 15.26 37.98
CA ILE A 207 4.69 15.72 36.85
C ILE A 207 6.06 15.04 36.90
N LEU A 208 6.29 14.11 35.97
CA LEU A 208 7.51 13.31 35.86
C LEU A 208 8.21 13.59 34.52
N PRO A 209 9.55 13.42 34.45
CA PRO A 209 10.27 13.62 33.20
C PRO A 209 9.85 12.54 32.18
N HIS A 210 9.86 12.89 30.90
CA HIS A 210 9.54 11.97 29.79
C HIS A 210 10.44 10.71 29.72
N THR A 211 11.61 10.75 30.36
CA THR A 211 12.53 9.60 30.48
C THR A 211 12.09 8.59 31.54
N ASP A 212 11.20 8.97 32.45
CA ASP A 212 10.65 8.08 33.46
C ASP A 212 9.56 7.19 32.84
N ALA A 213 9.71 5.87 32.98
CA ALA A 213 8.76 4.90 32.42
C ALA A 213 7.34 5.03 33.00
N THR A 214 7.17 5.65 34.17
CA THR A 214 5.88 5.90 34.81
C THR A 214 5.25 7.24 34.42
N SER A 215 5.99 8.10 33.70
CA SER A 215 5.46 9.37 33.20
C SER A 215 4.38 9.15 32.15
N SER A 216 3.30 9.93 32.21
CA SER A 216 2.21 9.91 31.21
C SER A 216 2.70 10.28 29.81
N ILE A 217 3.79 11.03 29.72
CA ILE A 217 4.41 11.45 28.46
C ILE A 217 5.65 10.63 28.10
N SER A 218 5.88 9.50 28.78
CA SER A 218 6.96 8.60 28.41
C SER A 218 6.71 7.99 27.03
N ARG A 219 7.78 7.60 26.32
CA ARG A 219 7.65 6.98 24.98
C ARG A 219 6.69 5.79 24.95
N LYS A 220 6.58 5.04 26.05
CA LYS A 220 5.69 3.89 26.20
C LYS A 220 4.24 4.30 26.51
N ASN A 221 4.02 5.40 27.24
CA ASN A 221 2.69 5.78 27.73
C ASN A 221 2.03 6.89 26.92
N ILE A 222 2.76 7.56 26.02
CA ILE A 222 2.24 8.72 25.29
C ILE A 222 1.04 8.36 24.40
N ALA A 223 1.05 7.20 23.77
CA ALA A 223 -0.06 6.73 22.94
C ALA A 223 -1.35 6.56 23.77
N SER A 224 -1.25 5.92 24.94
CA SER A 224 -2.39 5.75 25.84
C SER A 224 -2.86 7.08 26.43
N THR A 225 -1.97 8.04 26.67
CA THR A 225 -2.33 9.41 27.07
C THR A 225 -3.15 10.13 26.00
N CYS A 226 -2.76 10.05 24.73
CA CYS A 226 -3.51 10.62 23.61
C CYS A 226 -4.86 9.91 23.39
N ALA A 227 -4.88 8.59 23.52
CA ALA A 227 -6.07 7.75 23.32
C ALA A 227 -7.19 8.02 24.33
N LYS A 228 -6.90 8.67 25.47
CA LYS A 228 -7.93 9.15 26.42
C LYS A 228 -8.97 10.06 25.76
N CYS A 229 -8.56 10.80 24.73
CA CYS A 229 -9.45 11.69 23.96
C CYS A 229 -9.59 11.25 22.49
N HIS A 230 -8.55 10.68 21.89
CA HIS A 230 -8.53 10.24 20.49
C HIS A 230 -8.89 8.74 20.36
N ALA A 231 -10.15 8.40 20.61
CA ALA A 231 -10.61 7.00 20.64
C ALA A 231 -10.43 6.24 19.31
N GLU A 232 -10.51 6.92 18.15
CA GLU A 232 -10.34 6.30 16.83
C GLU A 232 -8.95 6.54 16.21
N ILE A 233 -7.94 6.86 17.03
CA ILE A 233 -6.60 7.19 16.53
C ILE A 233 -5.98 6.05 15.70
N GLU A 234 -6.31 4.80 16.03
CA GLU A 234 -5.84 3.64 15.28
C GLU A 234 -6.45 3.60 13.86
N ALA A 235 -7.77 3.81 13.74
CA ALA A 235 -8.49 3.69 12.47
C ALA A 235 -7.98 4.68 11.42
N VAL A 236 -7.65 5.90 11.84
CA VAL A 236 -7.11 6.94 10.94
C VAL A 236 -5.66 6.65 10.52
N HIS A 237 -4.88 5.93 11.33
CA HIS A 237 -3.50 5.58 11.02
C HIS A 237 -3.35 4.23 10.30
N ARG A 238 -4.33 3.30 10.35
CA ARG A 238 -4.27 1.97 9.71
C ARG A 238 -3.94 1.98 8.20
N LYS A 239 -4.22 3.08 7.49
CA LYS A 239 -3.85 3.26 6.07
C LYS A 239 -2.34 3.40 5.84
N VAL A 240 -1.62 3.83 6.87
CA VAL A 240 -0.17 4.06 6.84
C VAL A 240 0.52 3.03 7.74
N ILE A 241 0.07 2.87 8.98
CA ILE A 241 0.70 2.01 9.97
C ILE A 241 -0.03 0.67 10.08
N LYS A 242 0.70 -0.45 10.14
CA LYS A 242 0.12 -1.79 10.31
C LYS A 242 -0.70 -1.87 11.63
N GLY A 243 -1.99 -2.19 11.53
CA GLY A 243 -2.92 -2.22 12.68
C GLY A 243 -2.44 -3.10 13.85
N GLU A 244 -1.91 -4.30 13.57
CA GLU A 244 -1.40 -5.21 14.61
C GLU A 244 -0.30 -4.61 15.49
N LEU A 245 0.44 -3.60 15.00
CA LEU A 245 1.47 -2.92 15.79
C LEU A 245 0.86 -2.08 16.92
N TRP A 246 -0.36 -1.57 16.74
CA TRP A 246 -1.11 -0.86 17.78
C TRP A 246 -1.57 -1.80 18.89
N GLU A 247 -1.97 -3.03 18.55
CA GLU A 247 -2.49 -3.97 19.54
C GLU A 247 -1.40 -4.74 20.30
N LYS A 248 -0.27 -5.04 19.65
CA LYS A 248 0.73 -6.00 20.18
C LYS A 248 2.08 -5.40 20.50
N GLN A 249 2.45 -4.29 19.87
CA GLN A 249 3.82 -3.74 19.91
C GLN A 249 3.84 -2.21 19.88
N GLU A 250 3.07 -1.55 20.76
CA GLU A 250 2.95 -0.08 20.83
C GLU A 250 4.30 0.66 20.89
N HIS A 251 5.32 0.03 21.47
CA HIS A 251 6.67 0.59 21.61
C HIS A 251 7.52 0.57 20.32
N VAL A 252 7.08 -0.12 19.27
CA VAL A 252 7.76 -0.21 17.96
C VAL A 252 7.23 0.86 16.99
N LEU A 253 6.06 1.44 17.29
CA LEU A 253 5.51 2.58 16.59
C LEU A 253 6.38 3.83 16.84
N PRO A 254 6.55 4.73 15.86
CA PRO A 254 6.97 6.10 16.17
C PRO A 254 6.04 6.65 17.24
N ALA A 255 6.59 7.25 18.29
CA ALA A 255 5.78 7.86 19.34
C ALA A 255 4.89 8.94 18.71
N CYS A 256 3.68 9.19 19.22
CA CYS A 256 2.80 10.19 18.60
C CYS A 256 3.47 11.57 18.47
N VAL A 257 4.27 11.92 19.49
CA VAL A 257 5.07 13.14 19.54
C VAL A 257 6.19 13.20 18.51
N ASP A 258 6.55 12.04 17.95
CA ASP A 258 7.53 11.97 16.88
C ASP A 258 6.95 12.63 15.62
N CYS A 259 5.69 12.35 15.27
CA CYS A 259 5.05 12.96 14.11
C CYS A 259 4.32 14.29 14.41
N HIS A 260 3.91 14.51 15.67
CA HIS A 260 3.11 15.67 16.09
C HIS A 260 3.75 16.41 17.27
N GLN A 261 4.15 17.67 17.07
CA GLN A 261 4.56 18.54 18.17
C GLN A 261 3.35 18.84 19.09
N PRO A 262 3.34 18.39 20.36
CA PRO A 262 2.22 18.63 21.27
C PRO A 262 2.14 20.09 21.73
N HIS A 263 3.28 20.80 21.63
CA HIS A 263 3.37 22.20 22.03
C HIS A 263 3.45 23.18 20.87
N LYS A 264 3.66 22.81 19.60
CA LYS A 264 3.80 23.76 18.46
C LYS A 264 2.80 23.48 17.34
N VAL A 265 2.27 24.52 16.70
CA VAL A 265 1.51 24.37 15.44
C VAL A 265 2.48 24.13 14.31
N ARG A 266 2.56 22.87 13.86
CA ARG A 266 3.08 22.52 12.53
C ARG A 266 4.36 23.28 12.13
N LYS A 267 5.50 22.83 12.64
CA LYS A 267 6.64 22.61 11.75
C LYS A 267 7.10 21.18 11.94
N LEU A 268 7.03 20.42 10.85
CA LEU A 268 7.72 19.14 10.70
C LEU A 268 9.20 19.39 11.05
N PHE A 269 9.80 18.41 11.73
CA PHE A 269 11.18 18.31 12.21
C PHE A 269 11.38 18.52 13.72
N TYR A 270 12.25 17.64 14.22
CA TYR A 270 12.49 17.35 15.62
C TYR A 270 13.69 18.13 16.14
N ASP A 271 13.54 18.61 17.37
CA ASP A 271 14.66 18.96 18.26
C ASP A 271 14.80 17.91 19.39
N GLN A 272 13.80 17.01 19.55
CA GLN A 272 13.67 16.06 20.68
C GLN A 272 13.69 14.57 20.29
N GLY A 273 13.68 14.25 19.00
CA GLY A 273 14.10 12.95 18.47
C GLY A 273 15.53 13.09 17.95
N MET A 274 16.29 11.99 17.92
CA MET A 274 17.62 11.97 17.30
C MET A 274 17.57 12.73 15.98
N ALA A 275 18.30 13.84 15.87
CA ALA A 275 18.31 14.58 14.63
C ALA A 275 18.99 13.67 13.60
N ASP A 276 18.56 13.73 12.33
CA ASP A 276 19.27 13.01 11.27
C ASP A 276 20.77 13.36 11.30
N LYS A 277 21.08 14.61 11.69
CA LYS A 277 22.44 15.10 11.94
C LYS A 277 23.25 14.19 12.88
N ASP A 278 22.66 13.65 13.94
CA ASP A 278 23.34 12.77 14.89
C ASP A 278 23.73 11.44 14.25
N CYS A 279 22.84 10.88 13.41
CA CYS A 279 23.18 9.71 12.60
C CYS A 279 24.27 10.05 11.57
N MET A 280 24.12 11.18 10.89
CA MET A 280 25.03 11.61 9.82
C MET A 280 26.44 11.94 10.31
N ARG A 281 26.64 12.27 11.60
CA ARG A 281 28.00 12.42 12.19
C ARG A 281 28.91 11.23 11.91
N CYS A 282 28.33 10.04 11.82
CA CYS A 282 29.04 8.81 11.44
C CYS A 282 28.69 8.38 10.01
N HIS A 283 27.42 8.43 9.63
CA HIS A 283 26.96 7.86 8.37
C HIS A 283 27.29 8.73 7.13
N ASP A 284 27.75 9.96 7.29
CA ASP A 284 28.25 10.80 6.17
C ASP A 284 29.74 10.54 5.85
N LYS A 285 30.39 9.60 6.56
CA LYS A 285 31.79 9.25 6.34
C LYS A 285 31.90 7.99 5.45
N PRO A 286 32.54 8.07 4.27
CA PRO A 286 32.69 6.94 3.36
C PRO A 286 33.42 5.73 3.95
N GLU A 287 34.32 5.96 4.92
CA GLU A 287 35.14 4.90 5.51
C GLU A 287 34.39 4.00 6.50
N ILE A 288 33.21 4.43 6.97
CA ILE A 288 32.49 3.71 8.01
C ILE A 288 31.85 2.45 7.42
N LYS A 289 32.29 1.30 7.95
CA LYS A 289 31.78 -0.03 7.62
C LYS A 289 31.20 -0.70 8.86
N SER A 290 30.25 -1.58 8.62
CA SER A 290 29.65 -2.41 9.66
C SER A 290 30.66 -3.45 10.16
N SER A 291 30.79 -3.57 11.48
CA SER A 291 31.67 -4.57 12.10
C SER A 291 31.19 -6.01 11.94
N LYS A 292 29.92 -6.24 11.58
CA LYS A 292 29.34 -7.59 11.46
C LYS A 292 29.53 -8.21 10.07
N ASP A 293 29.42 -7.39 9.03
CA ASP A 293 29.31 -7.84 7.63
C ASP A 293 30.15 -7.00 6.65
N ASN A 294 31.02 -6.11 7.17
CA ASN A 294 31.93 -5.24 6.43
C ASN A 294 31.27 -4.36 5.34
N ARG A 295 29.93 -4.24 5.36
CA ARG A 295 29.20 -3.42 4.40
C ARG A 295 29.42 -1.95 4.70
N SER A 296 29.47 -1.12 3.66
CA SER A 296 29.48 0.33 3.83
C SER A 296 28.22 0.79 4.55
N LEU A 297 28.39 1.64 5.55
CA LEU A 297 27.33 2.34 6.25
C LEU A 297 27.19 3.78 5.78
N TYR A 298 27.96 4.18 4.76
CA TYR A 298 27.87 5.51 4.17
C TYR A 298 26.48 5.76 3.59
N VAL A 299 25.93 6.91 3.94
CA VAL A 299 24.67 7.44 3.43
C VAL A 299 24.93 8.87 3.03
N LYS A 300 24.63 9.22 1.77
CA LYS A 300 24.70 10.61 1.33
C LYS A 300 23.39 11.30 1.69
N TYR A 301 23.43 12.26 2.61
CA TYR A 301 22.20 12.89 3.13
C TYR A 301 21.37 13.59 2.05
N THR A 302 22.03 14.11 1.00
CA THR A 302 21.34 14.72 -0.15
C THR A 302 20.41 13.73 -0.86
N ASP A 303 20.76 12.45 -0.89
CA ASP A 303 19.96 11.44 -1.58
C ASP A 303 18.65 11.17 -0.82
N VAL A 304 18.70 11.21 0.51
CA VAL A 304 17.50 11.13 1.37
C VAL A 304 16.63 12.37 1.19
N LYS A 305 17.23 13.57 1.15
CA LYS A 305 16.49 14.83 0.95
C LYS A 305 15.83 14.96 -0.41
N LEU A 306 16.34 14.28 -1.44
CA LEU A 306 15.73 14.22 -2.76
C LEU A 306 14.79 13.01 -2.95
N SER A 307 14.73 12.13 -1.95
CA SER A 307 13.86 10.95 -1.98
C SER A 307 12.41 11.28 -1.65
N ARG A 308 11.51 10.30 -1.84
CA ARG A 308 10.13 10.36 -1.36
C ARG A 308 10.02 10.37 0.17
N HIS A 309 11.08 10.00 0.87
CA HIS A 309 11.16 9.97 2.33
C HIS A 309 11.87 11.20 2.91
N MET A 310 12.01 12.31 2.16
CA MET A 310 12.72 13.52 2.63
C MET A 310 12.21 14.13 3.95
N ASN A 311 10.96 13.82 4.30
CA ASN A 311 10.26 14.27 5.51
C ASN A 311 10.16 13.16 6.58
N ILE A 312 10.87 12.06 6.40
CA ILE A 312 10.94 10.94 7.34
C ILE A 312 12.33 10.94 7.97
N ALA A 313 12.40 11.06 9.28
CA ALA A 313 13.64 10.99 10.04
C ALA A 313 14.23 9.57 10.00
N CYS A 314 15.56 9.46 10.08
CA CYS A 314 16.29 8.20 10.12
C CYS A 314 15.74 7.24 11.19
N SER A 315 15.41 7.77 12.37
CA SER A 315 14.87 7.02 13.51
C SER A 315 13.46 6.47 13.28
N GLN A 316 12.68 7.03 12.36
CA GLN A 316 11.34 6.52 12.02
C GLN A 316 11.43 5.25 11.18
N CYS A 317 12.43 5.14 10.30
CA CYS A 317 12.72 3.90 9.58
C CYS A 317 13.54 2.92 10.42
N HIS A 318 14.48 3.43 11.21
CA HIS A 318 15.31 2.67 12.14
C HIS A 318 14.74 2.75 13.56
N SER A 319 13.50 2.28 13.76
CA SER A 319 12.74 2.43 15.00
C SER A 319 13.41 1.88 16.26
N GLU A 320 14.33 0.91 16.11
CA GLU A 320 15.08 0.31 17.21
C GLU A 320 16.22 1.20 17.74
N VAL A 321 16.48 2.40 17.20
CA VAL A 321 17.50 3.31 17.75
C VAL A 321 17.09 3.88 19.12
N ASN A 322 18.06 4.04 20.01
CA ASN A 322 17.84 4.58 21.35
C ASN A 322 18.83 5.72 21.67
N ALA A 323 18.30 6.93 21.82
CA ALA A 323 19.09 8.14 22.13
C ALA A 323 19.75 8.13 23.51
N SER A 324 19.34 7.22 24.41
CA SER A 324 19.94 7.08 25.74
C SER A 324 21.31 6.38 25.72
N HIS A 325 21.72 5.82 24.59
CA HIS A 325 23.00 5.13 24.42
C HIS A 325 24.03 6.03 23.72
N VAL A 326 25.31 5.88 24.08
CA VAL A 326 26.43 6.61 23.45
C VAL A 326 26.51 6.32 21.95
N ARG A 327 26.22 5.08 21.56
CA ARG A 327 26.01 4.69 20.17
C ARG A 327 24.54 4.31 19.96
N PRO A 328 23.69 5.23 19.50
CA PRO A 328 22.25 5.01 19.43
C PRO A 328 21.80 3.88 18.52
N CYS A 329 22.61 3.50 17.54
CA CYS A 329 22.34 2.43 16.60
C CYS A 329 22.76 1.03 17.08
N GLU A 330 23.36 0.90 18.27
CA GLU A 330 23.78 -0.41 18.80
C GLU A 330 22.61 -1.32 19.19
N THR A 331 21.45 -0.72 19.45
CA THR A 331 20.21 -1.41 19.79
C THR A 331 19.50 -2.01 18.58
N ILE A 332 19.93 -1.69 17.34
CA ILE A 332 19.35 -2.23 16.11
C ILE A 332 19.73 -3.71 15.97
N LYS A 333 18.72 -4.58 16.06
CA LYS A 333 18.81 -6.02 15.87
C LYS A 333 18.13 -6.47 14.58
N LYS A 334 17.08 -5.79 14.14
CA LYS A 334 16.29 -6.15 12.95
C LYS A 334 16.57 -5.23 11.76
N LYS A 335 16.32 -5.76 10.56
CA LYS A 335 16.31 -4.97 9.32
C LYS A 335 15.05 -4.11 9.28
N ILE A 336 15.13 -2.97 8.59
CA ILE A 336 13.98 -2.07 8.38
C ILE A 336 12.83 -2.84 7.74
N ASP A 337 11.65 -2.76 8.34
CA ASP A 337 10.41 -3.31 7.78
C ASP A 337 9.60 -2.18 7.13
N CYS A 338 9.62 -2.15 5.79
CA CYS A 338 8.85 -1.17 5.01
C CYS A 338 7.33 -1.37 5.18
N ALA A 339 6.87 -2.60 5.49
CA ALA A 339 5.46 -2.90 5.67
C ALA A 339 4.88 -2.29 6.95
N SER A 340 5.73 -1.83 7.89
CA SER A 340 5.29 -1.07 9.06
C SER A 340 4.55 0.22 8.67
N CYS A 341 4.98 0.88 7.59
CA CYS A 341 4.40 2.13 7.05
C CYS A 341 3.72 1.95 5.68
N HIS A 342 3.92 0.81 5.01
CA HIS A 342 3.29 0.45 3.75
C HIS A 342 2.49 -0.84 3.90
N ALA A 343 1.60 -0.89 4.89
CA ALA A 343 0.93 -2.12 5.33
C ALA A 343 0.18 -2.86 4.22
N GLU A 344 -0.60 -2.14 3.40
CA GLU A 344 -1.36 -2.74 2.30
C GLU A 344 -0.44 -3.34 1.23
N VAL A 345 0.56 -2.57 0.80
CA VAL A 345 1.56 -3.02 -0.20
C VAL A 345 2.39 -4.18 0.35
N GLY A 346 2.77 -4.13 1.62
CA GLY A 346 3.46 -5.22 2.31
C GLY A 346 2.64 -6.51 2.32
N THR A 347 1.33 -6.40 2.55
CA THR A 347 0.39 -7.54 2.52
C THR A 347 0.26 -8.13 1.12
N GLN A 348 0.14 -7.27 0.09
CA GLN A 348 0.14 -7.70 -1.31
C GLN A 348 1.43 -8.44 -1.66
N TYR A 349 2.59 -7.85 -1.31
CA TYR A 349 3.89 -8.42 -1.58
C TYR A 349 4.08 -9.78 -0.89
N GLN A 350 3.69 -9.93 0.37
CA GLN A 350 3.78 -11.20 1.10
C GLN A 350 3.00 -12.34 0.43
N LYS A 351 1.86 -12.02 -0.19
CA LYS A 351 1.05 -13.00 -0.94
C LYS A 351 1.60 -13.30 -2.33
N SER A 352 2.45 -12.44 -2.89
CA SER A 352 3.05 -12.65 -4.21
C SER A 352 4.07 -13.79 -4.19
N MET A 353 4.41 -14.32 -5.37
CA MET A 353 5.47 -15.30 -5.54
C MET A 353 6.82 -14.81 -5.00
N HIS A 354 7.15 -13.53 -5.18
CA HIS A 354 8.38 -12.96 -4.60
C HIS A 354 8.38 -13.01 -3.07
N GLY A 355 7.27 -12.60 -2.43
CA GLY A 355 7.15 -12.63 -0.97
C GLY A 355 7.14 -14.05 -0.39
N MET A 356 6.45 -14.98 -1.05
CA MET A 356 6.45 -16.40 -0.67
C MET A 356 7.84 -17.02 -0.77
N LEU A 357 8.63 -16.68 -1.79
CA LEU A 357 10.01 -17.16 -1.91
C LEU A 357 10.94 -16.54 -0.86
N ILE A 358 10.78 -15.25 -0.54
CA ILE A 358 11.48 -14.63 0.60
C ILE A 358 11.15 -15.34 1.92
N ALA A 359 9.88 -15.66 2.15
CA ALA A 359 9.45 -16.38 3.36
C ALA A 359 10.07 -17.79 3.45
N LYS A 360 10.41 -18.39 2.31
CA LYS A 360 11.14 -19.67 2.20
C LYS A 360 12.67 -19.50 2.26
N ASN A 361 13.18 -18.31 2.57
CA ASN A 361 14.61 -17.98 2.58
C ASN A 361 15.32 -18.21 1.23
N ASP A 362 14.62 -18.02 0.12
CA ASP A 362 15.22 -18.17 -1.19
C ASP A 362 16.16 -16.99 -1.52
N PRO A 363 17.46 -17.23 -1.78
CA PRO A 363 18.44 -16.17 -2.03
C PRO A 363 18.24 -15.42 -3.36
N ASN A 364 17.38 -15.94 -4.25
CA ASN A 364 17.09 -15.34 -5.55
C ASN A 364 15.79 -14.54 -5.56
N ALA A 365 15.06 -14.50 -4.44
CA ALA A 365 13.83 -13.73 -4.34
C ALA A 365 14.14 -12.25 -4.07
N PRO A 366 13.55 -11.31 -4.83
CA PRO A 366 13.79 -9.88 -4.63
C PRO A 366 12.97 -9.37 -3.44
N ASN A 367 13.60 -8.56 -2.58
CA ASN A 367 12.92 -7.81 -1.52
C ASN A 367 12.70 -6.33 -1.93
N CYS A 368 11.99 -5.57 -1.09
CA CYS A 368 11.63 -4.17 -1.35
C CYS A 368 12.83 -3.31 -1.80
N LYS A 369 14.00 -3.49 -1.19
CA LYS A 369 15.18 -2.66 -1.45
C LYS A 369 15.87 -2.99 -2.77
N GLU A 370 15.67 -4.19 -3.31
CA GLU A 370 16.25 -4.60 -4.59
C GLU A 370 15.48 -4.00 -5.76
N CYS A 371 14.19 -3.73 -5.57
CA CYS A 371 13.34 -3.05 -6.55
C CYS A 371 13.36 -1.53 -6.40
N HIS A 372 13.25 -1.00 -5.17
CA HIS A 372 13.11 0.44 -4.92
C HIS A 372 14.40 1.16 -4.53
N GLY A 373 15.43 0.43 -4.09
CA GLY A 373 16.63 1.01 -3.49
C GLY A 373 16.53 1.15 -1.97
N THR A 374 17.48 1.87 -1.37
CA THR A 374 17.60 2.03 0.10
C THR A 374 17.24 3.44 0.55
N HIS A 375 18.20 4.37 0.56
CA HIS A 375 18.02 5.74 1.06
C HIS A 375 17.61 6.73 -0.06
N ALA A 376 17.88 6.38 -1.33
CA ALA A 376 17.57 7.18 -2.51
C ALA A 376 16.26 6.74 -3.21
N ILE A 377 15.19 6.49 -2.44
CA ILE A 377 13.93 5.97 -3.01
C ILE A 377 13.18 7.09 -3.72
N LEU A 378 13.12 7.02 -5.05
CA LEU A 378 12.45 7.99 -5.90
C LEU A 378 11.04 7.52 -6.29
N GLY A 379 10.14 8.47 -6.57
CA GLY A 379 8.78 8.12 -7.00
C GLY A 379 8.72 7.64 -8.45
N LYS A 380 7.71 6.81 -8.78
CA LYS A 380 7.48 6.24 -10.13
C LYS A 380 7.33 7.25 -11.27
N SER A 381 7.14 8.53 -10.97
CA SER A 381 7.01 9.62 -11.95
C SER A 381 8.35 10.27 -12.31
N GLN A 382 9.42 10.00 -11.55
CA GLN A 382 10.73 10.60 -11.78
C GLN A 382 11.52 9.73 -12.77
N PRO A 383 12.05 10.28 -13.88
CA PRO A 383 12.76 9.49 -14.90
C PRO A 383 13.97 8.69 -14.40
N THR A 384 14.61 9.15 -13.32
CA THR A 384 15.75 8.48 -12.68
C THR A 384 15.33 7.36 -11.72
N SER A 385 14.04 7.23 -11.39
CA SER A 385 13.55 6.16 -10.51
C SER A 385 13.67 4.79 -11.18
N PRO A 386 14.14 3.75 -10.47
CA PRO A 386 14.10 2.38 -10.98
C PRO A 386 12.70 1.91 -11.38
N THR A 387 11.66 2.50 -10.77
CA THR A 387 10.24 2.17 -10.99
C THR A 387 9.54 3.09 -11.99
N PHE A 388 10.28 4.00 -12.64
CA PHE A 388 9.77 4.77 -13.76
C PHE A 388 9.47 3.84 -14.94
N ALA A 389 8.40 4.10 -15.70
CA ALA A 389 7.89 3.20 -16.71
C ALA A 389 8.96 2.69 -17.71
N LEU A 390 9.87 3.57 -18.16
CA LEU A 390 10.96 3.21 -19.08
C LEU A 390 12.04 2.32 -18.43
N ASN A 391 12.18 2.36 -17.11
CA ASN A 391 13.21 1.64 -16.37
C ASN A 391 12.74 0.28 -15.85
N VAL A 392 11.41 0.06 -15.78
CA VAL A 392 10.83 -1.19 -15.27
C VAL A 392 11.30 -2.43 -16.04
N PRO A 393 11.32 -2.47 -17.40
CA PRO A 393 11.82 -3.64 -18.12
C PRO A 393 13.27 -3.99 -17.74
N VAL A 394 14.14 -2.97 -17.64
CA VAL A 394 15.54 -3.13 -17.24
C VAL A 394 15.65 -3.60 -15.79
N LEU A 395 14.79 -3.10 -14.90
CA LEU A 395 14.73 -3.52 -13.50
C LEU A 395 14.37 -5.02 -13.38
N CYS A 396 13.31 -5.46 -14.07
CA CYS A 396 12.88 -6.86 -14.09
C CYS A 396 13.95 -7.77 -14.73
N ALA A 397 14.59 -7.29 -15.80
CA ALA A 397 15.63 -8.03 -16.52
C ALA A 397 16.86 -8.38 -15.67
N ARG A 398 17.11 -7.68 -14.55
CA ARG A 398 18.21 -8.03 -13.63
C ARG A 398 18.11 -9.45 -13.10
N CYS A 399 16.90 -9.99 -12.99
CA CYS A 399 16.63 -11.34 -12.50
C CYS A 399 15.99 -12.23 -13.57
N HIS A 400 15.12 -11.68 -14.42
CA HIS A 400 14.30 -12.44 -15.38
C HIS A 400 14.89 -12.56 -16.79
N ARG A 401 16.01 -11.88 -17.10
CA ARG A 401 16.73 -12.12 -18.35
C ARG A 401 17.30 -13.55 -18.35
N GLU A 402 17.35 -14.17 -19.52
CA GLU A 402 17.94 -15.48 -19.73
C GLU A 402 19.31 -15.62 -19.03
N GLY A 403 19.54 -16.75 -18.36
CA GLY A 403 20.75 -17.01 -17.57
C GLY A 403 20.92 -16.20 -16.27
N LYS A 404 19.93 -15.39 -15.85
CA LYS A 404 19.93 -14.69 -14.55
C LYS A 404 19.18 -15.46 -13.46
N LYS A 405 19.32 -14.99 -12.21
CA LYS A 405 18.91 -15.65 -10.96
C LYS A 405 17.50 -16.25 -10.96
N ALA A 406 16.52 -15.60 -11.58
CA ALA A 406 15.15 -16.11 -11.65
C ALA A 406 14.89 -16.92 -12.92
N ALA A 407 15.48 -16.52 -14.06
CA ALA A 407 15.29 -17.19 -15.35
C ALA A 407 15.81 -18.63 -15.36
N VAL A 408 16.89 -18.95 -14.63
CA VAL A 408 17.43 -20.33 -14.55
C VAL A 408 16.46 -21.36 -13.96
N ARG A 409 15.37 -20.92 -13.33
CA ARG A 409 14.32 -21.79 -12.77
C ARG A 409 13.07 -21.86 -13.65
N TYR A 410 13.03 -21.10 -14.73
CA TYR A 410 11.91 -21.09 -15.62
C TYR A 410 11.92 -22.35 -16.47
N THR A 411 10.85 -23.13 -16.41
CA THR A 411 10.69 -24.40 -17.13
C THR A 411 9.62 -24.31 -18.22
N GLY A 412 9.22 -23.10 -18.62
CA GLY A 412 8.22 -22.90 -19.66
C GLY A 412 8.87 -22.75 -21.04
N ASP A 413 8.03 -22.65 -22.07
CA ASP A 413 8.50 -22.71 -23.46
C ASP A 413 9.05 -21.38 -24.00
N GLN A 414 8.79 -20.27 -23.30
CA GLN A 414 9.20 -18.92 -23.72
C GLN A 414 10.62 -18.59 -23.24
N HIS A 415 11.56 -18.46 -24.16
CA HIS A 415 12.95 -18.10 -23.88
C HIS A 415 13.21 -16.64 -24.27
N GLU A 416 14.30 -16.04 -23.79
CA GLU A 416 14.71 -14.67 -24.19
C GLU A 416 13.58 -13.63 -24.03
N ILE A 417 12.76 -13.78 -22.97
CA ILE A 417 11.51 -13.03 -22.79
C ILE A 417 11.74 -11.51 -22.79
N ILE A 418 12.85 -11.05 -22.22
CA ILE A 418 13.17 -9.62 -22.12
C ILE A 418 13.49 -9.07 -23.51
N GLU A 419 14.27 -9.79 -24.29
CA GLU A 419 14.69 -9.44 -25.64
C GLU A 419 13.49 -9.47 -26.60
N HIS A 420 12.67 -10.51 -26.53
CA HIS A 420 11.41 -10.61 -27.27
C HIS A 420 10.43 -9.49 -26.92
N TYR A 421 10.24 -9.22 -25.61
CA TYR A 421 9.41 -8.10 -25.17
C TYR A 421 9.94 -6.78 -25.72
N ALA A 422 11.26 -6.56 -25.71
CA ALA A 422 11.86 -5.35 -26.24
C ALA A 422 11.57 -5.14 -27.73
N GLU A 423 11.51 -6.23 -28.49
CA GLU A 423 11.19 -6.22 -29.91
C GLU A 423 9.69 -6.21 -30.23
N SER A 424 8.83 -6.47 -29.24
CA SER A 424 7.38 -6.36 -29.38
C SER A 424 6.92 -4.92 -29.62
N ILE A 425 5.69 -4.73 -30.07
CA ILE A 425 5.13 -3.39 -30.26
C ILE A 425 5.00 -2.62 -28.94
N HIS A 426 4.75 -3.32 -27.83
CA HIS A 426 4.74 -2.72 -26.50
C HIS A 426 6.15 -2.30 -26.08
N GLY A 427 7.16 -3.16 -26.27
CA GLY A 427 8.55 -2.83 -25.97
C GLY A 427 9.09 -1.69 -26.81
N LYS A 428 8.82 -1.67 -28.12
CA LYS A 428 9.19 -0.58 -29.04
C LYS A 428 8.45 0.72 -28.70
N GLY A 429 7.17 0.66 -28.37
CA GLY A 429 6.40 1.82 -27.93
C GLY A 429 6.98 2.43 -26.65
N LEU A 430 7.25 1.59 -25.65
CA LEU A 430 7.80 2.02 -24.37
C LEU A 430 9.26 2.48 -24.51
N MET A 431 10.18 1.59 -24.91
CA MET A 431 11.63 1.80 -24.81
C MET A 431 12.22 2.58 -25.98
N LYS A 432 11.69 2.43 -27.20
CA LYS A 432 12.20 3.14 -28.38
C LYS A 432 11.49 4.47 -28.62
N SER A 433 10.18 4.51 -28.38
CA SER A 433 9.36 5.70 -28.63
C SER A 433 9.12 6.54 -27.36
N GLY A 434 9.51 6.05 -26.18
CA GLY A 434 9.39 6.78 -24.91
C GLY A 434 7.97 6.90 -24.38
N LEU A 435 7.01 6.14 -24.93
CA LEU A 435 5.60 6.26 -24.58
C LEU A 435 5.30 5.56 -23.25
N THR A 436 5.30 6.31 -22.15
CA THR A 436 5.12 5.80 -20.77
C THR A 436 3.72 5.23 -20.47
N VAL A 437 2.76 5.44 -21.37
CA VAL A 437 1.41 4.85 -21.32
C VAL A 437 1.34 3.45 -21.91
N THR A 438 2.40 3.01 -22.59
CA THR A 438 2.48 1.67 -23.19
C THR A 438 2.57 0.60 -22.12
N ALA A 439 1.96 -0.56 -22.36
CA ALA A 439 2.00 -1.68 -21.43
C ALA A 439 3.44 -2.10 -21.13
N MET A 440 3.77 -2.25 -19.85
CA MET A 440 5.01 -2.80 -19.31
C MET A 440 4.75 -4.05 -18.47
N CYS A 441 5.83 -4.72 -18.04
CA CYS A 441 5.76 -5.99 -17.30
C CYS A 441 4.75 -5.97 -16.15
N THR A 442 4.69 -4.87 -15.38
CA THR A 442 3.82 -4.72 -14.22
C THR A 442 2.35 -4.44 -14.58
N ASN A 443 2.03 -4.02 -15.81
CA ASN A 443 0.63 -3.92 -16.25
C ASN A 443 0.00 -5.30 -16.42
N CYS A 444 0.80 -6.28 -16.88
CA CYS A 444 0.34 -7.64 -17.09
C CYS A 444 0.55 -8.52 -15.85
N HIS A 445 1.70 -8.45 -15.18
CA HIS A 445 2.06 -9.33 -14.05
C HIS A 445 1.79 -8.74 -12.67
N THR A 446 1.35 -7.48 -12.58
CA THR A 446 1.28 -6.66 -11.35
C THR A 446 2.65 -6.40 -10.71
N ALA A 447 2.80 -5.28 -9.98
CA ALA A 447 4.07 -4.92 -9.36
C ALA A 447 4.35 -5.65 -8.03
N HIS A 448 3.32 -5.79 -7.19
CA HIS A 448 3.44 -6.31 -5.83
C HIS A 448 2.57 -7.54 -5.55
N SER A 449 1.85 -8.07 -6.54
CA SER A 449 0.98 -9.26 -6.40
C SER A 449 1.24 -10.28 -7.49
N VAL A 450 2.49 -10.35 -7.96
CA VAL A 450 2.89 -11.24 -9.05
C VAL A 450 2.69 -12.70 -8.62
N MET A 451 1.91 -13.44 -9.41
CA MET A 451 1.56 -14.84 -9.16
C MET A 451 1.78 -15.68 -10.41
N PRO A 452 2.06 -17.00 -10.27
CA PRO A 452 2.22 -17.88 -11.42
C PRO A 452 0.97 -17.92 -12.30
N HIS A 453 1.15 -18.19 -13.60
CA HIS A 453 0.06 -18.32 -14.57
C HIS A 453 -1.06 -19.27 -14.12
N ALA A 454 -0.69 -20.41 -13.52
CA ALA A 454 -1.66 -21.42 -13.07
C ALA A 454 -2.53 -20.96 -11.89
N ASP A 455 -2.09 -19.96 -11.13
CA ASP A 455 -2.83 -19.48 -9.96
C ASP A 455 -4.04 -18.65 -10.38
N SER A 456 -5.22 -18.97 -9.84
CA SER A 456 -6.48 -18.28 -10.17
C SER A 456 -6.52 -16.80 -9.82
N SER A 457 -5.71 -16.36 -8.85
CA SER A 457 -5.56 -14.95 -8.46
C SER A 457 -4.60 -14.17 -9.34
N SER A 458 -3.84 -14.85 -10.21
CA SER A 458 -2.89 -14.21 -11.10
C SER A 458 -3.60 -13.42 -12.20
N SER A 459 -3.14 -12.19 -12.45
CA SER A 459 -3.62 -11.36 -13.56
C SER A 459 -3.36 -11.99 -14.93
N ILE A 460 -2.38 -12.89 -15.04
CA ILE A 460 -2.07 -13.62 -16.26
C ILE A 460 -2.69 -15.02 -16.29
N ASN A 461 -3.56 -15.39 -15.34
CA ASN A 461 -4.31 -16.64 -15.44
C ASN A 461 -5.24 -16.58 -16.68
N PRO A 462 -5.44 -17.68 -17.43
CA PRO A 462 -6.30 -17.66 -18.62
C PRO A 462 -7.70 -17.07 -18.35
N LYS A 463 -8.27 -17.29 -17.16
CA LYS A 463 -9.57 -16.72 -16.78
C LYS A 463 -9.57 -15.19 -16.67
N ASN A 464 -8.42 -14.60 -16.38
CA ASN A 464 -8.25 -13.18 -16.09
C ASN A 464 -7.59 -12.41 -17.25
N ILE A 465 -7.00 -13.10 -18.24
CA ILE A 465 -6.29 -12.47 -19.36
C ILE A 465 -7.15 -11.45 -20.14
N PRO A 466 -8.41 -11.74 -20.51
CA PRO A 466 -9.26 -10.76 -21.19
C PRO A 466 -9.38 -9.45 -20.41
N ALA A 467 -9.65 -9.53 -19.10
CA ALA A 467 -9.74 -8.38 -18.22
C ALA A 467 -8.38 -7.65 -18.05
N THR A 468 -7.28 -8.39 -18.01
CA THR A 468 -5.93 -7.79 -17.92
C THR A 468 -5.59 -6.99 -19.17
N CYS A 469 -5.87 -7.52 -20.36
CA CYS A 469 -5.72 -6.79 -21.62
C CYS A 469 -6.72 -5.63 -21.72
N GLY A 470 -7.95 -5.85 -21.26
CA GLY A 470 -9.06 -4.90 -21.26
C GLY A 470 -8.80 -3.60 -20.50
N LYS A 471 -7.89 -3.61 -19.52
CA LYS A 471 -7.44 -2.37 -18.84
C LYS A 471 -6.96 -1.28 -19.80
N CYS A 472 -6.41 -1.67 -20.95
CA CYS A 472 -6.00 -0.75 -22.01
C CYS A 472 -6.77 -0.99 -23.33
N HIS A 473 -7.26 -2.20 -23.57
CA HIS A 473 -7.96 -2.62 -24.79
C HIS A 473 -9.45 -2.92 -24.55
N HIS A 474 -10.13 -2.09 -23.74
CA HIS A 474 -11.48 -2.36 -23.27
C HIS A 474 -12.49 -2.62 -24.41
N GLY A 475 -12.47 -1.81 -25.48
CA GLY A 475 -13.35 -2.04 -26.63
C GLY A 475 -13.12 -3.38 -27.34
N ILE A 476 -11.91 -3.92 -27.31
CA ILE A 476 -11.59 -5.25 -27.86
C ILE A 476 -12.02 -6.36 -26.89
N GLU A 477 -11.83 -6.13 -25.59
CA GLU A 477 -12.35 -7.04 -24.55
C GLU A 477 -13.87 -7.22 -24.70
N ASP A 478 -14.62 -6.13 -24.84
CA ASP A 478 -16.08 -6.16 -24.99
C ASP A 478 -16.53 -6.95 -26.22
N GLN A 479 -15.80 -6.81 -27.34
CA GLN A 479 -16.04 -7.60 -28.55
C GLN A 479 -15.73 -9.08 -28.32
N PHE A 480 -14.57 -9.38 -27.73
CA PHE A 480 -14.13 -10.74 -27.47
C PHE A 480 -15.07 -11.51 -26.55
N GLN A 481 -15.57 -10.86 -25.49
CA GLN A 481 -16.52 -11.45 -24.54
C GLN A 481 -17.84 -11.87 -25.19
N GLN A 482 -18.21 -11.27 -26.32
CA GLN A 482 -19.40 -11.62 -27.11
C GLN A 482 -19.11 -12.72 -28.14
N SER A 483 -17.84 -13.05 -28.40
CA SER A 483 -17.48 -14.07 -29.38
C SER A 483 -17.75 -15.49 -28.87
N ILE A 484 -17.91 -16.44 -29.80
CA ILE A 484 -18.03 -17.88 -29.50
C ILE A 484 -16.77 -18.45 -28.83
N HIS A 485 -15.64 -17.76 -28.94
CA HIS A 485 -14.39 -18.12 -28.28
C HIS A 485 -14.33 -17.65 -26.82
N ALA A 486 -15.25 -16.80 -26.36
CA ALA A 486 -15.38 -16.50 -24.94
C ALA A 486 -16.25 -17.52 -24.22
N LYS A 487 -15.86 -17.87 -23.00
CA LYS A 487 -16.57 -18.84 -22.14
C LYS A 487 -18.02 -18.45 -21.84
N LEU A 488 -18.35 -17.15 -21.89
CA LEU A 488 -19.70 -16.64 -21.65
C LEU A 488 -20.69 -17.07 -22.76
N VAL A 489 -20.20 -17.29 -23.98
CA VAL A 489 -21.01 -17.61 -25.16
C VAL A 489 -20.77 -19.04 -25.63
N GLY A 490 -19.51 -19.46 -25.69
CA GLY A 490 -19.11 -20.81 -26.06
C GLY A 490 -19.48 -21.85 -25.00
N LYS A 491 -20.57 -22.58 -25.24
CA LYS A 491 -20.98 -23.73 -24.41
C LYS A 491 -20.30 -25.00 -24.92
N THR A 492 -19.06 -25.25 -24.49
CA THR A 492 -18.29 -26.44 -24.84
C THR A 492 -17.45 -26.90 -23.66
N ASP A 493 -17.23 -28.21 -23.57
CA ASP A 493 -16.31 -28.82 -22.61
C ASP A 493 -14.84 -28.65 -23.03
N LYS A 494 -14.59 -28.20 -24.26
CA LYS A 494 -13.23 -27.95 -24.77
C LYS A 494 -12.66 -26.65 -24.20
N GLN A 495 -11.34 -26.61 -24.01
CA GLN A 495 -10.64 -25.39 -23.62
C GLN A 495 -10.75 -24.34 -24.72
N LEU A 496 -11.33 -23.19 -24.37
CA LEU A 496 -11.47 -22.04 -25.26
C LEU A 496 -10.20 -21.18 -25.25
N PRO A 497 -9.85 -20.54 -26.38
CA PRO A 497 -8.68 -19.69 -26.45
C PRO A 497 -8.92 -18.37 -25.72
N VAL A 498 -7.83 -17.71 -25.35
CA VAL A 498 -7.77 -16.37 -24.77
C VAL A 498 -6.84 -15.47 -25.60
N CYS A 499 -6.73 -14.20 -25.26
CA CYS A 499 -6.07 -13.18 -26.11
C CYS A 499 -4.64 -13.56 -26.53
N ASN A 500 -3.86 -14.18 -25.64
CA ASN A 500 -2.47 -14.55 -25.92
C ASN A 500 -2.29 -15.87 -26.69
N ASP A 501 -3.36 -16.66 -26.91
CA ASP A 501 -3.30 -17.88 -27.72
C ASP A 501 -3.26 -17.55 -29.22
N CYS A 502 -3.89 -16.44 -29.62
CA CYS A 502 -3.85 -15.95 -30.99
C CYS A 502 -2.64 -15.06 -31.24
N HIS A 503 -2.31 -14.14 -30.32
CA HIS A 503 -1.13 -13.28 -30.44
C HIS A 503 -0.40 -13.12 -29.11
N SER A 504 0.84 -13.61 -29.03
CA SER A 504 1.62 -13.61 -27.78
C SER A 504 1.90 -12.20 -27.27
N ALA A 505 1.70 -11.97 -25.97
CA ALA A 505 1.95 -10.68 -25.34
C ALA A 505 3.44 -10.25 -25.33
N HIS A 506 4.37 -11.21 -25.34
CA HIS A 506 5.81 -10.92 -25.31
C HIS A 506 6.43 -10.76 -26.71
N THR A 507 5.76 -11.20 -27.78
CA THR A 507 6.26 -11.08 -29.16
C THR A 507 5.26 -10.38 -30.09
N ILE A 508 4.27 -9.68 -29.53
CA ILE A 508 3.20 -9.03 -30.29
C ILE A 508 3.78 -7.99 -31.26
N ARG A 509 3.31 -8.04 -32.51
CA ARG A 509 3.69 -7.13 -33.60
C ARG A 509 2.53 -6.20 -33.93
N ARG A 510 2.76 -5.21 -34.80
CA ARG A 510 1.65 -4.38 -35.29
C ARG A 510 0.71 -5.20 -36.15
N ALA A 511 -0.59 -4.96 -36.01
CA ALA A 511 -1.63 -5.70 -36.72
C ALA A 511 -1.67 -5.44 -38.24
N ASP A 512 -1.10 -4.32 -38.70
CA ASP A 512 -1.03 -3.94 -40.10
C ASP A 512 0.12 -4.63 -40.88
N GLU A 513 1.13 -5.15 -40.17
CA GLU A 513 2.27 -5.85 -40.76
C GLU A 513 1.84 -7.13 -41.49
N ALA A 514 2.43 -7.36 -42.67
CA ALA A 514 2.16 -8.54 -43.47
C ALA A 514 2.45 -9.84 -42.70
N GLY A 515 3.56 -9.88 -41.95
CA GLY A 515 3.94 -11.04 -41.14
C GLY A 515 2.90 -11.36 -40.05
N PHE A 516 2.35 -10.34 -39.38
CA PHE A 516 1.29 -10.54 -38.39
C PHE A 516 0.04 -11.14 -39.02
N LYS A 517 -0.40 -10.55 -40.14
CA LYS A 517 -1.61 -10.99 -40.86
C LYS A 517 -1.55 -12.46 -41.28
N LEU A 518 -0.37 -12.94 -41.66
CA LEU A 518 -0.15 -14.32 -42.08
C LEU A 518 0.03 -15.27 -40.88
N ASP A 519 0.72 -14.84 -39.82
CA ASP A 519 0.92 -15.66 -38.60
C ASP A 519 -0.43 -15.98 -37.93
N ILE A 520 -1.34 -15.00 -37.81
CA ILE A 520 -2.67 -15.20 -37.22
C ILE A 520 -3.46 -16.33 -37.91
N MET A 521 -3.32 -16.49 -39.23
CA MET A 521 -3.99 -17.58 -39.94
C MET A 521 -3.52 -18.95 -39.45
N GLN A 522 -2.22 -19.10 -39.22
CA GLN A 522 -1.63 -20.33 -38.71
C GLN A 522 -2.08 -20.59 -37.27
N LYS A 523 -2.25 -19.54 -36.46
CA LYS A 523 -2.75 -19.65 -35.07
C LYS A 523 -4.16 -20.22 -35.02
N CYS A 524 -5.05 -19.76 -35.90
CA CYS A 524 -6.39 -20.33 -36.05
C CYS A 524 -6.32 -21.83 -36.38
N GLY A 525 -5.41 -22.21 -37.28
CA GLY A 525 -5.22 -23.61 -37.71
C GLY A 525 -4.69 -24.56 -36.64
N ARG A 526 -4.10 -24.07 -35.54
CA ARG A 526 -3.68 -24.93 -34.41
C ARG A 526 -4.85 -25.56 -33.68
N CYS A 527 -6.01 -24.90 -33.66
CA CYS A 527 -7.23 -25.42 -33.05
C CYS A 527 -8.25 -25.88 -34.12
N HIS A 528 -8.24 -25.25 -35.30
CA HIS A 528 -9.13 -25.56 -36.43
C HIS A 528 -8.40 -26.29 -37.57
N GLU A 529 -7.64 -27.35 -37.23
CA GLU A 529 -6.70 -28.00 -38.14
C GLU A 529 -7.35 -28.51 -39.43
N ASP A 530 -8.45 -29.25 -39.33
CA ASP A 530 -9.14 -29.83 -40.49
C ASP A 530 -9.71 -28.76 -41.43
N ILE A 531 -10.29 -27.71 -40.85
CA ILE A 531 -10.84 -26.58 -41.62
C ILE A 531 -9.71 -25.78 -42.26
N ALA A 532 -8.60 -25.57 -41.55
CA ALA A 532 -7.44 -24.87 -42.08
C ALA A 532 -6.84 -25.61 -43.28
N LYS A 533 -6.72 -26.95 -43.23
CA LYS A 533 -6.26 -27.76 -44.37
C LYS A 533 -7.11 -27.50 -45.63
N THR A 534 -8.42 -27.65 -45.51
CA THR A 534 -9.35 -27.45 -46.64
C THR A 534 -9.40 -26.01 -47.13
N TYR A 535 -9.26 -25.03 -46.22
CA TYR A 535 -9.11 -23.62 -46.58
C TYR A 535 -7.87 -23.39 -47.45
N PHE A 536 -6.73 -23.99 -47.07
CA PHE A 536 -5.47 -23.84 -47.80
C PHE A 536 -5.50 -24.46 -49.19
N ASP A 537 -6.44 -25.37 -49.49
CA ASP A 537 -6.65 -25.90 -50.84
C ASP A 537 -7.39 -24.91 -51.77
N THR A 538 -8.06 -23.91 -51.21
CA THR A 538 -8.78 -22.89 -51.97
C THR A 538 -7.86 -21.83 -52.57
N TYR A 539 -8.38 -21.04 -53.52
CA TYR A 539 -7.64 -19.92 -54.09
C TYR A 539 -7.19 -18.91 -53.01
N HIS A 540 -8.07 -18.54 -52.08
CA HIS A 540 -7.74 -17.64 -50.97
C HIS A 540 -6.59 -18.19 -50.13
N GLY A 541 -6.66 -19.48 -49.77
CA GLY A 541 -5.65 -20.15 -48.97
C GLY A 541 -4.29 -20.26 -49.67
N LYS A 542 -4.26 -20.74 -50.92
CA LYS A 542 -3.02 -20.90 -51.71
C LYS A 542 -2.30 -19.57 -51.92
N VAL A 543 -3.04 -18.53 -52.28
CA VAL A 543 -2.45 -17.20 -52.51
C VAL A 543 -1.92 -16.59 -51.20
N SER A 544 -2.60 -16.82 -50.08
CA SER A 544 -2.09 -16.41 -48.76
C SER A 544 -0.85 -17.19 -48.32
N GLN A 545 -0.73 -18.49 -48.66
CA GLN A 545 0.50 -19.26 -48.41
C GLN A 545 1.70 -18.73 -49.19
N LEU A 546 1.47 -18.14 -50.37
CA LEU A 546 2.51 -17.45 -51.16
C LEU A 546 2.89 -16.08 -50.59
N GLY A 547 2.35 -15.68 -49.43
CA GLY A 547 2.68 -14.44 -48.74
C GLY A 547 1.82 -13.23 -49.12
N TYR A 548 0.79 -13.42 -49.95
CA TYR A 548 -0.10 -12.32 -50.34
C TYR A 548 -1.15 -12.04 -49.25
N THR A 549 -1.22 -10.78 -48.82
CA THR A 549 -2.00 -10.38 -47.63
C THR A 549 -3.35 -9.75 -47.93
N LYS A 550 -3.65 -9.44 -49.20
CA LYS A 550 -4.93 -8.84 -49.61
C LYS A 550 -6.03 -9.87 -49.92
N THR A 551 -5.68 -11.15 -50.05
CA THR A 551 -6.69 -12.22 -50.15
C THR A 551 -7.38 -12.43 -48.81
N ALA A 552 -8.65 -12.85 -48.85
CA ALA A 552 -9.44 -13.11 -47.65
C ALA A 552 -8.79 -14.21 -46.81
N LYS A 553 -8.73 -14.00 -45.50
CA LYS A 553 -8.18 -14.90 -44.48
C LYS A 553 -9.27 -15.27 -43.49
N CYS A 554 -8.97 -16.15 -42.54
CA CYS A 554 -9.96 -16.63 -41.56
C CYS A 554 -10.73 -15.48 -40.90
N TYR A 555 -10.02 -14.46 -40.40
CA TYR A 555 -10.62 -13.32 -39.70
C TYR A 555 -11.29 -12.30 -40.63
N ASP A 556 -10.95 -12.26 -41.92
CA ASP A 556 -11.62 -11.36 -42.88
C ASP A 556 -13.05 -11.82 -43.18
N CYS A 557 -13.30 -13.13 -43.03
CA CYS A 557 -14.63 -13.73 -43.18
C CYS A 557 -15.37 -13.84 -41.84
N HIS A 558 -14.68 -14.29 -40.78
CA HIS A 558 -15.32 -14.62 -39.50
C HIS A 558 -15.37 -13.46 -38.49
N GLY A 559 -14.59 -12.40 -38.69
CA GLY A 559 -14.31 -11.39 -37.67
C GLY A 559 -12.98 -11.66 -36.95
N ALA A 560 -12.42 -10.64 -36.30
CA ALA A 560 -11.14 -10.74 -35.60
C ALA A 560 -11.32 -11.06 -34.11
N HIS A 561 -12.11 -10.25 -33.41
CA HIS A 561 -12.41 -10.42 -31.98
C HIS A 561 -13.91 -10.63 -31.73
N ASP A 562 -14.76 -10.51 -32.74
CA ASP A 562 -16.23 -10.59 -32.69
C ASP A 562 -16.77 -11.82 -33.44
N ILE A 563 -16.07 -12.95 -33.29
CA ILE A 563 -16.38 -14.18 -34.02
C ILE A 563 -17.65 -14.82 -33.47
N LEU A 564 -18.71 -14.87 -34.29
CA LEU A 564 -20.03 -15.38 -33.90
C LEU A 564 -20.44 -16.60 -34.76
N PRO A 565 -21.25 -17.52 -34.22
CA PRO A 565 -21.76 -18.66 -34.98
C PRO A 565 -22.64 -18.19 -36.15
N ILE A 566 -22.64 -18.93 -37.26
CA ILE A 566 -23.37 -18.59 -38.51
C ILE A 566 -24.89 -18.42 -38.28
N SER A 567 -25.44 -19.10 -37.27
CA SER A 567 -26.85 -18.97 -36.88
C SER A 567 -27.19 -17.64 -36.22
N ASP A 568 -26.19 -16.92 -35.68
CA ASP A 568 -26.38 -15.61 -35.08
C ASP A 568 -26.59 -14.56 -36.19
N PRO A 569 -27.69 -13.79 -36.17
CA PRO A 569 -27.93 -12.74 -37.16
C PRO A 569 -26.81 -11.70 -37.25
N LYS A 570 -26.09 -11.44 -36.16
CA LYS A 570 -24.97 -10.48 -36.08
C LYS A 570 -23.67 -11.04 -36.66
N SER A 571 -23.58 -12.35 -36.91
CA SER A 571 -22.38 -12.95 -37.50
C SER A 571 -22.09 -12.37 -38.89
N HIS A 572 -20.83 -12.13 -39.20
CA HIS A 572 -20.37 -11.71 -40.53
C HIS A 572 -20.73 -12.72 -41.63
N LEU A 573 -20.96 -13.99 -41.25
CA LEU A 573 -21.33 -15.07 -42.16
C LEU A 573 -22.79 -15.50 -41.99
N SER A 574 -23.60 -14.71 -41.28
CA SER A 574 -25.03 -14.97 -41.16
C SER A 574 -25.70 -14.95 -42.53
N ARG A 575 -26.90 -15.53 -42.60
CA ARG A 575 -27.70 -15.57 -43.82
C ARG A 575 -27.89 -14.18 -44.44
N GLU A 576 -27.93 -13.13 -43.62
CA GLU A 576 -28.17 -11.75 -44.05
C GLU A 576 -26.87 -11.01 -44.40
N ASN A 577 -25.76 -11.32 -43.70
CA ASN A 577 -24.52 -10.57 -43.81
C ASN A 577 -23.50 -11.15 -44.80
N VAL A 578 -23.56 -12.45 -45.11
CA VAL A 578 -22.52 -13.14 -45.91
C VAL A 578 -22.24 -12.47 -47.26
N VAL A 579 -23.27 -11.97 -47.95
CA VAL A 579 -23.11 -11.28 -49.24
C VAL A 579 -22.31 -9.99 -49.06
N LYS A 580 -22.62 -9.21 -48.02
CA LYS A 580 -21.93 -7.96 -47.71
C LYS A 580 -20.45 -8.22 -47.36
N THR A 581 -20.17 -9.30 -46.64
CA THR A 581 -18.79 -9.72 -46.33
C THR A 581 -18.01 -10.03 -47.61
N CYS A 582 -18.59 -10.76 -48.56
CA CYS A 582 -17.96 -10.98 -49.87
C CYS A 582 -17.77 -9.68 -50.66
N GLN A 583 -18.72 -8.75 -50.56
CA GLN A 583 -18.69 -7.46 -51.29
C GLN A 583 -17.55 -6.54 -50.87
N ASN A 584 -16.90 -6.78 -49.72
CA ASN A 584 -15.69 -6.05 -49.32
C ASN A 584 -14.55 -6.20 -50.35
N CYS A 585 -14.51 -7.31 -51.09
CA CYS A 585 -13.53 -7.56 -52.15
C CYS A 585 -14.19 -7.83 -53.52
N HIS A 586 -15.43 -8.31 -53.54
CA HIS A 586 -16.17 -8.65 -54.75
C HIS A 586 -17.44 -7.80 -54.87
N PRO A 587 -17.38 -6.55 -55.39
CA PRO A 587 -18.51 -5.63 -55.42
C PRO A 587 -19.79 -6.19 -56.08
N GLY A 588 -19.62 -7.06 -57.08
CA GLY A 588 -20.73 -7.74 -57.77
C GLY A 588 -21.22 -9.04 -57.12
N ALA A 589 -20.77 -9.37 -55.90
CA ALA A 589 -21.16 -10.61 -55.24
C ALA A 589 -22.67 -10.63 -54.99
N THR A 590 -23.29 -11.73 -55.42
CA THR A 590 -24.71 -12.03 -55.21
C THR A 590 -24.88 -13.17 -54.23
N ARG A 591 -26.13 -13.48 -53.88
CA ARG A 591 -26.43 -14.60 -52.97
C ARG A 591 -26.00 -15.96 -53.50
N ARG A 592 -26.06 -16.17 -54.83
CA ARG A 592 -25.54 -17.40 -55.46
C ARG A 592 -24.02 -17.46 -55.39
N PHE A 593 -23.35 -16.33 -55.57
CA PHE A 593 -21.89 -16.23 -55.44
C PHE A 593 -21.43 -16.55 -54.01
N ALA A 594 -22.08 -15.95 -53.00
CA ALA A 594 -21.80 -16.19 -51.59
C ALA A 594 -22.20 -17.61 -51.11
N GLY A 595 -22.92 -18.38 -51.93
CA GLY A 595 -23.21 -19.80 -51.68
C GLY A 595 -22.04 -20.73 -51.92
N TYR A 596 -20.90 -20.22 -52.41
CA TYR A 596 -19.67 -20.98 -52.55
C TYR A 596 -19.14 -21.43 -51.18
N LEU A 597 -19.01 -22.74 -50.99
CA LEU A 597 -18.53 -23.33 -49.74
C LEU A 597 -17.00 -23.30 -49.68
N THR A 598 -16.44 -22.26 -49.04
CA THR A 598 -14.99 -22.00 -48.95
C THR A 598 -14.17 -23.04 -48.16
N HIS A 599 -14.83 -23.97 -47.47
CA HIS A 599 -14.17 -25.05 -46.71
C HIS A 599 -14.77 -26.44 -47.04
N ALA A 600 -15.51 -26.57 -48.14
CA ALA A 600 -16.03 -27.87 -48.55
C ALA A 600 -14.89 -28.79 -49.01
N THR A 601 -14.98 -30.06 -48.63
CA THR A 601 -14.00 -31.08 -49.00
C THR A 601 -14.69 -32.35 -49.48
N HIS A 602 -14.04 -33.05 -50.41
CA HIS A 602 -14.47 -34.35 -50.92
C HIS A 602 -14.00 -35.51 -50.01
N HIS A 603 -13.41 -35.23 -48.83
CA HIS A 603 -12.94 -36.25 -47.89
C HIS A 603 -13.97 -36.65 -46.83
N ASP A 604 -15.06 -35.89 -46.67
CA ASP A 604 -16.12 -36.19 -45.69
C ASP A 604 -17.42 -36.59 -46.40
N PRO A 605 -17.69 -37.91 -46.55
CA PRO A 605 -18.90 -38.38 -47.21
C PRO A 605 -20.18 -38.13 -46.38
N LYS A 606 -20.06 -37.88 -45.06
CA LYS A 606 -21.23 -37.59 -44.21
C LYS A 606 -21.67 -36.14 -44.34
N LYS A 607 -20.71 -35.21 -44.39
CA LYS A 607 -20.99 -33.77 -44.48
C LYS A 607 -21.16 -33.27 -45.91
N TYR A 608 -20.42 -33.84 -46.87
CA TYR A 608 -20.45 -33.46 -48.29
C TYR A 608 -20.59 -34.68 -49.21
N PRO A 609 -21.70 -35.45 -49.11
CA PRO A 609 -21.88 -36.71 -49.84
C PRO A 609 -21.76 -36.55 -51.35
N PHE A 610 -22.39 -35.51 -51.91
CA PHE A 610 -22.33 -35.24 -53.35
C PHE A 610 -20.92 -34.91 -53.84
N LEU A 611 -20.16 -34.13 -53.06
CA LEU A 611 -18.78 -33.74 -53.42
C LEU A 611 -17.84 -34.95 -53.39
N PHE A 612 -17.98 -35.81 -52.36
CA PHE A 612 -17.20 -37.03 -52.19
C PHE A 612 -17.37 -37.98 -53.40
N TRP A 613 -18.62 -38.35 -53.70
CA TRP A 613 -18.89 -39.33 -54.76
C TRP A 613 -18.58 -38.80 -56.15
N THR A 614 -18.83 -37.51 -56.40
CA THR A 614 -18.48 -36.89 -57.69
C THR A 614 -16.97 -36.87 -57.90
N PHE A 615 -16.18 -36.53 -56.87
CA PHE A 615 -14.72 -36.53 -56.97
C PHE A 615 -14.17 -37.93 -57.28
N TRP A 616 -14.61 -38.95 -56.54
CA TRP A 616 -14.16 -40.32 -56.76
C TRP A 616 -14.60 -40.84 -58.12
N GLY A 617 -15.84 -40.58 -58.55
CA GLY A 617 -16.32 -40.95 -59.87
C GLY A 617 -15.48 -40.34 -61.00
N MET A 618 -15.21 -39.03 -60.95
CA MET A 618 -14.40 -38.34 -61.96
C MET A 618 -12.92 -38.78 -61.92
N THR A 619 -12.37 -39.03 -60.73
CA THR A 619 -10.99 -39.50 -60.57
C THR A 619 -10.83 -40.91 -61.13
N THR A 620 -11.77 -41.82 -60.83
CA THR A 620 -11.78 -43.17 -61.39
C THR A 620 -11.94 -43.14 -62.91
N LEU A 621 -12.81 -42.28 -63.45
CA LEU A 621 -12.95 -42.09 -64.88
C LEU A 621 -11.64 -41.61 -65.52
N LEU A 622 -10.98 -40.61 -64.93
CA LEU A 622 -9.72 -40.07 -65.41
C LEU A 622 -8.61 -41.12 -65.42
N VAL A 623 -8.38 -41.76 -64.28
CA VAL A 623 -7.34 -42.80 -64.12
C VAL A 623 -7.63 -43.98 -65.04
N GLY A 624 -8.89 -44.42 -65.13
CA GLY A 624 -9.31 -45.48 -66.04
C GLY A 624 -9.01 -45.13 -67.51
N THR A 625 -9.30 -43.90 -67.92
CA THR A 625 -9.03 -43.43 -69.29
C THR A 625 -7.54 -43.41 -69.59
N PHE A 626 -6.70 -42.92 -68.67
CA PHE A 626 -5.24 -42.91 -68.83
C PHE A 626 -4.64 -44.32 -68.83
N ILE A 627 -5.12 -45.24 -68.00
CA ILE A 627 -4.64 -46.62 -67.96
C ILE A 627 -5.02 -47.33 -69.27
N LEU A 628 -6.29 -47.28 -69.67
CA LEU A 628 -6.74 -47.95 -70.89
C LEU A 628 -6.09 -47.35 -72.14
N GLY A 629 -6.10 -46.01 -72.27
CA GLY A 629 -5.48 -45.32 -73.38
C GLY A 629 -3.95 -45.48 -73.40
N GLY A 630 -3.31 -45.45 -72.23
CA GLY A 630 -1.87 -45.64 -72.08
C GLY A 630 -1.43 -47.06 -72.44
N ILE A 631 -2.12 -48.08 -71.93
CA ILE A 631 -1.87 -49.49 -72.28
C ILE A 631 -2.13 -49.72 -73.77
N HIS A 632 -3.25 -49.19 -74.31
CA HIS A 632 -3.54 -49.27 -75.73
C HIS A 632 -2.39 -48.67 -76.57
N THR A 633 -1.92 -47.48 -76.21
CA THR A 633 -0.81 -46.80 -76.91
C THR A 633 0.50 -47.59 -76.79
N LEU A 634 0.83 -48.11 -75.61
CA LEU A 634 2.02 -48.92 -75.38
C LEU A 634 1.99 -50.24 -76.16
N LEU A 635 0.85 -50.93 -76.21
CA LEU A 635 0.68 -52.16 -76.99
C LEU A 635 0.67 -51.90 -78.50
N TRP A 636 0.23 -50.71 -78.93
CA TRP A 636 0.25 -50.32 -80.34
C TRP A 636 1.62 -49.85 -80.82
N LEU A 637 2.49 -49.38 -79.92
CA LEU A 637 3.83 -48.86 -80.24
C LEU A 637 4.74 -49.86 -81.00
N PRO A 638 4.87 -51.15 -80.61
CA PRO A 638 5.63 -52.13 -81.37
C PRO A 638 5.10 -52.32 -82.80
N ARG A 639 3.77 -52.33 -82.95
CA ARG A 639 3.10 -52.46 -84.25
C ARG A 639 3.37 -51.23 -85.12
N ALA A 640 3.27 -50.03 -84.56
CA ALA A 640 3.61 -48.79 -85.26
C ALA A 640 5.08 -48.73 -85.67
N LEU A 641 6.00 -49.16 -84.81
CA LEU A 641 7.43 -49.24 -85.12
C LEU A 641 7.72 -50.27 -86.21
N LYS A 642 7.03 -51.42 -86.21
CA LYS A 642 7.14 -52.42 -87.27
C LYS A 642 6.68 -51.87 -88.61
N ILE A 643 5.49 -51.25 -88.67
CA ILE A 643 4.97 -50.60 -89.88
C ILE A 643 5.93 -49.52 -90.39
N ARG A 644 6.53 -48.73 -89.49
CA ARG A 644 7.51 -47.70 -89.86
C ARG A 644 8.81 -48.29 -90.41
N ARG A 645 9.25 -49.44 -89.91
CA ARG A 645 10.40 -50.18 -90.46
C ARG A 645 10.07 -50.75 -91.84
N GLU A 646 8.89 -51.32 -92.03
CA GLU A 646 8.40 -51.85 -93.31
C GLU A 646 8.27 -50.75 -94.37
N LEU A 647 7.69 -49.61 -94.02
CA LEU A 647 7.61 -48.43 -94.90
C LEU A 647 9.00 -47.93 -95.31
N LYS A 648 9.95 -47.80 -94.37
CA LYS A 648 11.34 -47.44 -94.69
C LYS A 648 12.03 -48.45 -95.59
N ALA A 649 11.74 -49.74 -95.43
CA ALA A 649 12.28 -50.79 -96.29
C ALA A 649 11.71 -50.71 -97.71
N LEU A 650 10.41 -50.45 -97.85
CA LEU A 650 9.74 -50.22 -99.13
C LEU A 650 10.22 -48.94 -99.83
N GLU A 651 10.46 -47.85 -99.08
CA GLU A 651 11.06 -46.63 -99.63
C GLU A 651 12.48 -46.89 -100.14
N ARG A 652 13.31 -47.61 -99.37
CA ARG A 652 14.65 -48.00 -99.79
C ARG A 652 14.64 -48.91 -101.02
N SER A 653 13.77 -49.92 -101.08
CA SER A 653 13.70 -50.82 -102.23
C SER A 653 13.21 -50.11 -103.49
N LYS A 654 12.22 -49.20 -103.37
CA LYS A 654 11.80 -48.34 -104.48
C LYS A 654 12.94 -47.43 -104.96
N GLN A 655 13.73 -46.89 -104.04
CA GLN A 655 14.87 -46.04 -104.37
C GLN A 655 16.02 -46.84 -105.01
N GLU A 656 16.27 -48.07 -104.56
CA GLU A 656 17.22 -49.00 -105.17
C GLU A 656 16.76 -49.46 -106.56
N GLN A 657 15.47 -49.76 -106.76
CA GLN A 657 14.90 -50.03 -108.09
C GLN A 657 15.06 -48.84 -109.03
N ALA A 658 14.71 -47.64 -108.58
CA ALA A 658 14.89 -46.42 -109.36
C ALA A 658 16.36 -46.14 -109.70
N ASN A 659 17.30 -46.54 -108.83
CA ASN A 659 18.74 -46.44 -109.12
C ASN A 659 19.20 -47.52 -110.11
N ARG A 660 18.73 -48.77 -110.01
CA ARG A 660 19.05 -49.85 -110.96
C ARG A 660 18.48 -49.60 -112.36
N GLU A 661 17.28 -49.05 -112.47
CA GLU A 661 16.70 -48.63 -113.75
C GLU A 661 17.52 -47.51 -114.41
N LYS A 662 18.12 -46.61 -113.61
CA LYS A 662 19.05 -45.59 -114.13
C LYS A 662 20.38 -46.18 -114.58
N GLU A 663 20.92 -47.18 -113.89
CA GLU A 663 22.16 -47.86 -114.28
C GLU A 663 21.98 -48.71 -115.55
N ASN A 664 20.88 -49.46 -115.67
CA ASN A 664 20.59 -50.27 -116.86
C ASN A 664 20.34 -49.42 -118.11
N ASN A 665 19.71 -48.25 -117.98
CA ASN A 665 19.56 -47.31 -119.10
C ASN A 665 20.83 -46.52 -119.43
N GLY A 666 21.90 -46.66 -118.62
CA GLY A 666 23.19 -46.01 -118.85
C GLY A 666 24.21 -46.86 -119.62
N ASN A 667 23.97 -48.17 -119.79
CA ASN A 667 24.91 -49.12 -120.39
C ASN A 667 24.61 -49.47 -121.87
N ASP A 668 23.65 -48.77 -122.49
CA ASP A 668 23.25 -48.95 -123.90
C ASP A 668 23.58 -47.70 -124.74
N LYS A 669 24.78 -47.14 -124.53
CA LYS A 669 25.34 -46.05 -125.34
C LYS A 669 26.77 -46.31 -125.76
#